data_AF-A0A7R8W5P0-F1
#
_entry.id   AF-A0A7R8W5P0-F1
#
_cell.length_a   1.000
_cell.length_b   1.000
_cell.length_c   1.000
_cell.angle_alpha   90.00
_cell.angle_beta   90.00
_cell.angle_gamma   90.00
#
_symmetry.space_group_name_H-M   'P 1'
#
loop_
_entity.id
_entity.type
_entity.pdbx_description
1 polymer ?
#
loop_
_entity_poly.entity_id
_entity_poly.type
_entity_poly.pdbx_seq_one_letter_code
_entity_poly.pdbx_strand_id
1 'polypeptide(L)'
;MWKNGLQYGSLVSLLLALLMYNWKLTNHAEYQKKLEHVLEGMLSIERSSHLEAAPRVTVGFGACMDEFVNADEFFNFTHTEAPSRCFQHESINTWSELSELFICFFQGGAAAERYVASPALWNHLLERLKSASSRRRALGGNAPVMASRLAAEGCDVVLAGGMTQEMRKLLPENIEVVGPQTEIDDLHVIIEYPFGAQWGPWIAPRANRFIIHSDSNNPRLSSLDAFSESIREMESHIRKLSAQLQALPKTTLVHFEMASLSDVELLQLLVQWILPYTDSLGMNEQELPNLHSVLIYGNVSLISEPYPRVATTLDEMRQVFGVIGDRGFARHLKNSRTLSRIHVHTLAFQAIMTSKGSPWKNNFQAAVKASLIANRHVCGSSEVDIQKAKLIMDDSFSVSRGEGSGRIYLDVTNPVAIWEEDTTLMDPLYLAYRAYQLGKHQQCVDECTKILTKNPLDQAAWSLKTRALSAEVYVDDLEAGDEGLVESVMDDNSIATVARPGTSLRTPVNDDKPTSQTLRPQTASGRPLSGVVRPGSQSGSQNLERALVTPRTAHTARPFSASTGRSVRLGTASMMGSADSGDFINLARLNLPKYATIPWIAKPLCEYILYHQNDVRMALDLAARSTQAVHFNDWWWKFQLGKCYFRMGLLRDAEKQFLSALKQQEMIFPYLFLAQVYVRLDQPLSAIETYDRGLQMFPKEVRLLAGKARILEALHELGRAVKVYREVLSSDATDFEAIASIGLHHFYSDQPEVALRYYRRILQMGVQNAELYNNIGLCCFFAQQYDMTLKCFDRALCLAEDSVRGDVWYNIGEVALYLGDTSLAYQCFRLVLVHNSEHAEAYNNLGVLEMRRGKADTARVFFQTSASLGEHLFEPHYNYASLAEKMGDLQSSFVVAKKASQIYPRHADTKDLLQQLMKLFASL
;
A
#
# COMPACT_ATOMS: atom_id res chain seq x y z
N MET A 1 43.40 -70.91 40.86
CA MET A 1 44.61 -70.31 40.25
C MET A 1 44.20 -69.58 38.99
N TRP A 2 44.22 -68.24 39.01
CA TRP A 2 44.12 -67.45 37.79
C TRP A 2 45.39 -67.65 36.96
N LYS A 3 45.27 -68.10 35.71
CA LYS A 3 46.33 -68.01 34.70
C LYS A 3 45.73 -67.52 33.38
N ASN A 4 45.88 -66.21 33.21
CA ASN A 4 46.33 -65.49 32.02
C ASN A 4 45.86 -65.97 30.65
N GLY A 5 44.98 -65.17 30.05
CA GLY A 5 44.77 -65.10 28.61
C GLY A 5 43.86 -63.92 28.30
N LEU A 6 44.41 -62.71 28.16
CA LEU A 6 43.68 -61.61 27.52
C LEU A 6 43.23 -62.11 26.14
N GLN A 7 41.92 -62.14 25.89
CA GLN A 7 41.39 -62.50 24.59
C GLN A 7 41.92 -61.52 23.53
N TYR A 8 42.31 -62.02 22.36
CA TYR A 8 42.87 -61.21 21.27
C TYR A 8 42.02 -59.97 20.94
N GLY A 9 40.69 -60.07 21.09
CA GLY A 9 39.77 -58.95 20.90
C GLY A 9 39.98 -57.79 21.89
N SER A 10 40.21 -58.06 23.17
CA SER A 10 40.45 -57.00 24.17
C SER A 10 41.83 -56.35 24.02
N LEU A 11 42.84 -57.09 23.54
CA LEU A 11 44.13 -56.51 23.16
C LEU A 11 44.00 -55.59 21.95
N VAL A 12 43.26 -55.98 20.91
CA VAL A 12 43.01 -55.14 19.73
C VAL A 12 42.21 -53.89 20.10
N SER A 13 41.19 -54.00 20.96
CA SER A 13 40.44 -52.83 21.46
C SER A 13 41.31 -51.87 22.26
N LEU A 14 42.22 -52.40 23.08
CA LEU A 14 43.13 -51.59 23.90
C LEU A 14 44.23 -50.94 23.05
N LEU A 15 44.69 -51.61 21.99
CA LEU A 15 45.63 -51.09 21.02
C LEU A 15 44.99 -50.02 20.11
N LEU A 16 43.72 -50.21 19.71
CA LEU A 16 42.92 -49.19 19.05
C LEU A 16 42.64 -48.00 19.98
N ALA A 17 42.34 -48.24 21.25
CA ALA A 17 42.15 -47.18 22.23
C ALA A 17 43.44 -46.40 22.48
N LEU A 18 44.59 -47.09 22.55
CA LEU A 18 45.91 -46.45 22.65
C LEU A 18 46.29 -45.72 21.37
N LEU A 19 46.01 -46.26 20.19
CA LEU A 19 46.22 -45.58 18.90
C LEU A 19 45.32 -44.34 18.78
N MET A 20 44.05 -44.44 19.17
CA MET A 20 43.14 -43.29 19.21
C MET A 20 43.57 -42.28 20.28
N TYR A 21 44.05 -42.73 21.44
CA TYR A 21 44.56 -41.85 22.50
C TYR A 21 45.83 -41.12 22.05
N ASN A 22 46.75 -41.83 21.38
CA ASN A 22 48.00 -41.27 20.86
C ASN A 22 47.73 -40.34 19.66
N TRP A 23 46.80 -40.72 18.76
CA TRP A 23 46.31 -39.86 17.68
C TRP A 23 45.62 -38.60 18.19
N LYS A 24 44.84 -38.72 19.27
CA LYS A 24 44.20 -37.59 19.95
C LYS A 24 45.22 -36.68 20.63
N LEU A 25 46.28 -37.23 21.23
CA LEU A 25 47.39 -36.48 21.83
C LEU A 25 48.21 -35.73 20.78
N THR A 26 48.58 -36.37 19.67
CA THR A 26 49.32 -35.73 18.58
C THR A 26 48.51 -34.62 17.92
N ASN A 27 47.23 -34.85 17.67
CA ASN A 27 46.33 -33.83 17.15
C ASN A 27 46.15 -32.67 18.14
N HIS A 28 45.99 -32.94 19.44
CA HIS A 28 45.88 -31.88 20.45
C HIS A 28 47.10 -30.96 20.47
N ALA A 29 48.32 -31.51 20.36
CA ALA A 29 49.55 -30.72 20.31
C ALA A 29 49.66 -29.87 19.03
N GLU A 30 49.18 -30.39 17.89
CA GLU A 30 49.15 -29.66 16.63
C GLU A 30 48.11 -28.52 16.64
N TYR A 31 46.92 -28.76 17.21
CA TYR A 31 45.89 -27.74 17.38
C TYR A 31 46.31 -26.64 18.36
N GLN A 32 47.02 -26.97 19.44
CA GLN A 32 47.56 -25.97 20.36
C GLN A 32 48.58 -25.05 19.68
N LYS A 33 49.49 -25.59 18.88
CA LYS A 33 50.45 -24.78 18.10
C LYS A 33 49.76 -23.88 17.07
N LYS A 34 48.73 -24.39 16.37
CA LYS A 34 47.93 -23.57 15.46
C LYS A 34 47.24 -22.43 16.21
N LEU A 35 46.66 -22.72 17.38
CA LEU A 35 45.99 -21.73 18.21
C LEU A 35 46.95 -20.65 18.74
N GLU A 36 48.17 -21.03 19.13
CA GLU A 36 49.25 -20.11 19.50
C GLU A 36 49.56 -19.13 18.37
N HIS A 37 49.80 -19.63 17.14
CA HIS A 37 50.11 -18.77 16.00
C HIS A 37 48.95 -17.85 15.59
N VAL A 38 47.70 -18.33 15.65
CA VAL A 38 46.51 -17.47 15.40
C VAL A 38 46.45 -16.35 16.45
N LEU A 39 46.65 -16.68 17.73
CA LEU A 39 46.61 -15.71 18.82
C LEU A 39 47.75 -14.67 18.69
N GLU A 40 48.96 -15.11 18.36
CA GLU A 40 50.10 -14.22 18.08
C GLU A 40 49.81 -13.28 16.91
N GLY A 41 49.22 -13.81 15.82
CA GLY A 41 48.76 -13.03 14.68
C GLY A 41 47.75 -11.96 15.09
N MET A 42 46.71 -12.34 15.84
CA MET A 42 45.69 -11.41 16.34
C MET A 42 46.28 -10.31 17.24
N LEU A 43 47.15 -10.67 18.18
CA LEU A 43 47.80 -9.72 19.09
C LEU A 43 48.75 -8.77 18.34
N SER A 44 49.43 -9.26 17.30
CA SER A 44 50.30 -8.41 16.46
C SER A 44 49.49 -7.34 15.71
N ILE A 45 48.31 -7.71 15.20
CA ILE A 45 47.41 -6.81 14.48
C ILE A 45 46.83 -5.77 15.45
N GLU A 46 46.42 -6.18 16.66
CA GLU A 46 45.93 -5.25 17.67
C GLU A 46 46.99 -4.20 18.04
N ARG A 47 48.24 -4.62 18.26
CA ARG A 47 49.36 -3.71 18.57
C ARG A 47 49.68 -2.74 17.44
N SER A 48 49.38 -3.10 16.20
CA SER A 48 49.60 -2.22 15.04
C SER A 48 48.58 -1.08 14.93
N SER A 49 47.52 -1.10 15.73
CA SER A 49 46.41 -0.16 15.65
C SER A 49 46.47 0.90 16.76
N HIS A 50 46.49 2.17 16.38
CA HIS A 50 46.40 3.31 17.29
C HIS A 50 45.38 4.32 16.76
N LEU A 51 44.64 4.97 17.67
CA LEU A 51 43.78 6.09 17.32
C LEU A 51 44.64 7.33 17.07
N GLU A 52 44.55 7.89 15.87
CA GLU A 52 45.29 9.13 15.52
C GLU A 52 44.72 10.37 16.24
N ALA A 53 43.41 10.38 16.52
CA ALA A 53 42.71 11.38 17.31
C ALA A 53 41.54 10.72 18.05
N ALA A 54 41.20 11.23 19.24
CA ALA A 54 40.05 10.75 20.01
C ALA A 54 38.74 11.15 19.29
N PRO A 55 37.99 10.21 18.68
CA PRO A 55 36.73 10.57 18.05
C PRO A 55 35.70 10.87 19.14
N ARG A 56 34.88 11.90 18.92
CA ARG A 56 33.71 12.15 19.77
C ARG A 56 32.58 11.21 19.37
N VAL A 57 32.13 10.38 20.31
CA VAL A 57 31.10 9.37 20.07
C VAL A 57 29.93 9.59 21.03
N THR A 58 28.72 9.68 20.48
CA THR A 58 27.49 9.71 21.27
C THR A 58 26.85 8.32 21.26
N VAL A 59 26.56 7.78 22.44
CA VAL A 59 26.09 6.41 22.62
C VAL A 59 24.71 6.39 23.25
N GLY A 60 23.74 5.84 22.49
CA GLY A 60 22.48 5.25 22.94
C GLY A 60 21.55 6.07 23.86
N PHE A 61 20.41 5.47 24.21
CA PHE A 61 19.51 5.92 25.27
C PHE A 61 19.24 4.74 26.20
N GLY A 62 19.39 4.94 27.51
CA GLY A 62 19.03 3.95 28.53
C GLY A 62 20.21 3.36 29.29
N ALA A 63 19.97 3.00 30.55
CA ALA A 63 20.94 2.40 31.44
C ALA A 63 20.21 1.52 32.45
N CYS A 64 20.78 0.36 32.77
CA CYS A 64 20.23 -0.55 33.79
C CYS A 64 21.35 -1.14 34.65
N MET A 65 20.97 -1.75 35.76
CA MET A 65 21.87 -2.55 36.60
C MET A 65 21.63 -4.03 36.33
N ASP A 66 22.70 -4.78 36.08
CA ASP A 66 22.65 -6.22 35.90
C ASP A 66 22.98 -6.93 37.23
N GLU A 67 22.07 -7.80 37.68
CA GLU A 67 22.26 -8.70 38.82
C GLU A 67 22.36 -10.13 38.30
N PHE A 68 23.53 -10.74 38.44
CA PHE A 68 23.74 -12.12 38.01
C PHE A 68 23.56 -13.09 39.17
N VAL A 69 23.00 -14.26 38.88
CA VAL A 69 22.78 -15.36 39.81
C VAL A 69 22.89 -16.70 39.09
N ASN A 70 23.35 -17.74 39.77
CA ASN A 70 23.37 -19.09 39.21
C ASN A 70 21.96 -19.71 39.20
N ALA A 71 21.59 -20.37 38.10
CA ALA A 71 20.27 -20.96 37.90
C ALA A 71 19.92 -22.04 38.95
N ASP A 72 20.93 -22.84 39.31
CA ASP A 72 20.88 -23.91 40.29
C ASP A 72 20.49 -23.41 41.69
N GLU A 73 21.00 -22.24 42.09
CA GLU A 73 20.62 -21.59 43.36
C GLU A 73 19.29 -20.85 43.23
N PHE A 74 19.05 -20.15 42.11
CA PHE A 74 17.87 -19.32 41.90
C PHE A 74 16.55 -20.12 41.83
N PHE A 75 16.55 -21.20 41.05
CA PHE A 75 15.43 -22.13 40.93
C PHE A 75 15.47 -23.26 41.97
N ASN A 76 16.60 -23.43 42.67
CA ASN A 76 16.83 -24.47 43.67
C ASN A 76 16.59 -25.89 43.10
N PHE A 77 17.41 -26.29 42.13
CA PHE A 77 17.25 -27.51 41.34
C PHE A 77 17.14 -28.81 42.17
N THR A 78 17.59 -28.81 43.42
CA THR A 78 17.54 -29.97 44.32
C THR A 78 16.21 -30.13 45.04
N HIS A 79 15.45 -29.05 45.24
CA HIS A 79 14.22 -29.03 46.03
C HIS A 79 12.97 -28.70 45.22
N THR A 80 13.11 -28.25 43.97
CA THR A 80 11.98 -27.95 43.08
C THR A 80 11.86 -28.98 41.97
N GLU A 81 10.66 -29.54 41.79
CA GLU A 81 10.36 -30.42 40.67
C GLU A 81 10.38 -29.62 39.35
N ALA A 82 11.11 -30.13 38.36
CA ALA A 82 11.18 -29.52 37.04
C ALA A 82 9.83 -29.68 36.31
N PRO A 83 9.28 -28.61 35.70
CA PRO A 83 8.10 -28.71 34.84
C PRO A 83 8.19 -29.82 33.78
N SER A 84 7.06 -30.50 33.55
CA SER A 84 6.97 -31.65 32.65
C SER A 84 6.90 -31.27 31.16
N ARG A 85 6.59 -30.01 30.84
CA ARG A 85 6.47 -29.49 29.46
C ARG A 85 7.07 -28.11 29.34
N CYS A 86 7.67 -27.84 28.19
CA CYS A 86 8.06 -26.50 27.76
C CYS A 86 6.85 -25.82 27.08
N PHE A 87 6.50 -24.62 27.52
CA PHE A 87 5.46 -23.79 26.92
C PHE A 87 5.93 -22.33 26.84
N GLN A 88 5.77 -21.69 25.67
CA GLN A 88 6.11 -20.29 25.49
C GLN A 88 4.91 -19.40 25.87
N HIS A 89 5.13 -18.51 26.83
CA HIS A 89 4.15 -17.52 27.29
C HIS A 89 4.51 -16.14 26.74
N GLU A 90 3.50 -15.35 26.33
CA GLU A 90 3.71 -13.98 25.81
C GLU A 90 4.12 -12.98 26.90
N SER A 91 3.64 -13.17 28.13
CA SER A 91 3.98 -12.33 29.29
C SER A 91 4.11 -13.19 30.55
N ILE A 92 5.08 -12.89 31.42
CA ILE A 92 5.32 -13.66 32.66
C ILE A 92 4.55 -13.02 33.83
N ASN A 93 3.55 -13.73 34.33
CA ASN A 93 2.71 -13.28 35.46
C ASN A 93 2.88 -14.16 36.70
N THR A 94 3.18 -15.45 36.52
CA THR A 94 3.32 -16.44 37.61
C THR A 94 4.68 -17.12 37.65
N TRP A 95 5.05 -17.70 38.80
CA TRP A 95 6.29 -18.45 38.96
C TRP A 95 6.33 -19.72 38.08
N SER A 96 5.18 -20.37 37.85
CA SER A 96 5.07 -21.54 36.96
C SER A 96 5.33 -21.18 35.50
N GLU A 97 4.81 -20.04 35.03
CA GLU A 97 5.08 -19.56 33.67
C GLU A 97 6.57 -19.27 33.47
N LEU A 98 7.22 -18.67 34.47
CA LEU A 98 8.66 -18.40 34.42
C LEU A 98 9.49 -19.69 34.32
N SER A 99 9.14 -20.73 35.10
CA SER A 99 9.88 -22.00 35.09
C SER A 99 9.66 -22.82 33.82
N GLU A 100 8.42 -22.87 33.30
CA GLU A 100 8.10 -23.51 32.02
C GLU A 100 8.84 -22.84 30.86
N LEU A 101 8.88 -21.51 30.85
CA LEU A 101 9.56 -20.73 29.84
C LEU A 101 11.08 -20.86 29.94
N PHE A 102 11.65 -20.85 31.16
CA PHE A 102 13.07 -21.09 31.37
C PHE A 102 13.52 -22.44 30.80
N ILE A 103 12.74 -23.51 31.00
CA ILE A 103 13.08 -24.85 30.47
C ILE A 103 13.18 -24.86 28.94
N CYS A 104 12.31 -24.14 28.24
CA CYS A 104 12.36 -24.05 26.77
C CYS A 104 13.74 -23.56 26.28
N PHE A 105 14.30 -22.56 26.95
CA PHE A 105 15.62 -22.01 26.61
C PHE A 105 16.76 -22.83 27.19
N PHE A 106 16.59 -23.41 28.38
CA PHE A 106 17.57 -24.27 29.04
C PHE A 106 17.85 -25.55 28.24
N GLN A 107 16.80 -26.23 27.74
CA GLN A 107 16.95 -27.43 26.90
C GLN A 107 17.61 -27.09 25.55
N GLY A 108 17.24 -25.95 24.95
CA GLY A 108 17.84 -25.49 23.69
C GLY A 108 19.24 -24.89 23.86
N GLY A 109 19.63 -24.54 25.09
CA GLY A 109 20.82 -23.76 25.38
C GLY A 109 20.81 -22.36 24.74
N ALA A 110 19.63 -21.79 24.48
CA ALA A 110 19.47 -20.50 23.82
C ALA A 110 19.43 -19.35 24.85
N ALA A 111 19.91 -18.17 24.44
CA ALA A 111 19.79 -16.97 25.26
C ALA A 111 18.38 -16.41 25.09
N ALA A 112 17.83 -15.82 26.14
CA ALA A 112 16.54 -15.15 26.08
C ALA A 112 16.47 -14.00 27.07
N GLU A 113 15.72 -12.98 26.71
CA GLU A 113 15.37 -11.84 27.55
C GLU A 113 13.84 -11.70 27.59
N ARG A 114 13.24 -11.63 28.77
CA ARG A 114 11.78 -11.58 28.91
C ARG A 114 11.30 -10.58 29.96
N TYR A 115 10.21 -9.89 29.61
CA TYR A 115 9.54 -8.93 30.48
C TYR A 115 8.63 -9.62 31.51
N VAL A 116 8.74 -9.20 32.77
CA VAL A 116 7.87 -9.62 33.87
C VAL A 116 6.83 -8.54 34.13
N ALA A 117 5.57 -8.85 33.79
CA ALA A 117 4.46 -7.90 33.87
C ALA A 117 3.88 -7.75 35.28
N SER A 118 4.01 -8.78 36.13
CA SER A 118 3.44 -8.79 37.49
C SER A 118 4.41 -8.15 38.51
N PRO A 119 4.05 -7.00 39.14
CA PRO A 119 4.91 -6.36 40.14
C PRO A 119 5.07 -7.21 41.41
N ALA A 120 4.05 -8.01 41.75
CA ALA A 120 4.09 -8.92 42.90
C ALA A 120 5.11 -10.05 42.69
N LEU A 121 5.15 -10.62 41.48
CA LEU A 121 6.15 -11.62 41.11
C LEU A 121 7.55 -11.00 41.09
N TRP A 122 7.69 -9.80 40.53
CA TRP A 122 8.96 -9.08 40.48
C TRP A 122 9.56 -8.86 41.87
N ASN A 123 8.77 -8.38 42.84
CA ASN A 123 9.24 -8.21 44.21
C ASN A 123 9.67 -9.53 44.86
N HIS A 124 8.94 -10.62 44.61
CA HIS A 124 9.30 -11.95 45.10
C HIS A 124 10.64 -12.45 44.50
N LEU A 125 10.87 -12.20 43.21
CA LEU A 125 12.15 -12.52 42.55
C LEU A 125 13.32 -11.75 43.18
N LEU A 126 13.11 -10.47 43.50
CA LEU A 126 14.11 -9.62 44.14
C LEU A 126 14.46 -10.07 45.57
N GLU A 127 13.48 -10.56 46.34
CA GLU A 127 13.74 -11.14 47.65
C GLU A 127 14.60 -12.41 47.56
N ARG A 128 14.30 -13.29 46.59
CA ARG A 128 15.12 -14.48 46.33
C ARG A 128 16.54 -14.13 45.91
N LEU A 129 16.72 -13.12 45.05
CA LEU A 129 18.04 -12.62 44.65
C LEU A 129 18.85 -12.13 45.84
N LYS A 130 18.22 -11.42 46.79
CA LYS A 130 18.90 -10.95 48.01
C LYS A 130 19.38 -12.10 48.89
N SER A 131 18.72 -13.26 48.85
CA SER A 131 19.11 -14.44 49.61
C SER A 131 20.17 -15.33 48.95
N ALA A 132 20.47 -15.11 47.66
CA ALA A 132 21.42 -15.93 46.90
C ALA A 132 22.87 -15.53 47.19
N SER A 133 23.72 -16.53 47.45
CA SER A 133 25.16 -16.39 47.72
C SER A 133 25.99 -16.16 46.45
N SER A 134 25.53 -16.64 45.29
CA SER A 134 26.19 -16.44 43.98
C SER A 134 25.95 -15.06 43.35
N ARG A 135 25.27 -14.16 44.06
CA ARG A 135 24.87 -12.85 43.53
C ARG A 135 26.08 -11.95 43.22
N ARG A 136 26.12 -11.40 42.00
CA ARG A 136 27.05 -10.32 41.60
C ARG A 136 26.30 -9.20 40.89
N ARG A 137 26.73 -7.96 41.08
CA ARG A 137 26.14 -6.76 40.45
C ARG A 137 27.15 -6.11 39.51
N ALA A 138 26.71 -5.73 38.31
CA ALA A 138 27.50 -4.95 37.36
C ALA A 138 26.66 -3.86 36.69
N LEU A 139 27.35 -2.87 36.10
CA LEU A 139 26.72 -1.91 35.22
C LEU A 139 26.17 -2.65 33.98
N GLY A 140 24.87 -2.50 33.75
CA GLY A 140 24.12 -3.19 32.70
C GLY A 140 23.71 -2.27 31.55
N GLY A 141 23.15 -2.89 30.52
CA GLY A 141 22.64 -2.22 29.34
C GLY A 141 23.67 -2.00 28.24
N ASN A 142 23.25 -2.17 27.00
CA ASN A 142 24.15 -2.08 25.84
C ASN A 142 24.82 -0.71 25.74
N ALA A 143 24.10 0.38 26.00
CA ALA A 143 24.64 1.73 25.87
C ALA A 143 25.72 2.07 26.91
N PRO A 144 25.53 1.88 28.23
CA PRO A 144 26.58 2.11 29.23
C PRO A 144 27.80 1.20 29.06
N VAL A 145 27.59 -0.06 28.66
CA VAL A 145 28.69 -1.00 28.39
C VAL A 145 29.49 -0.54 27.17
N MET A 146 28.84 -0.22 26.05
CA MET A 146 29.53 0.33 24.87
C MET A 146 30.28 1.63 25.19
N ALA A 147 29.64 2.54 25.93
CA ALA A 147 30.24 3.82 26.33
C ALA A 147 31.52 3.60 27.17
N SER A 148 31.44 2.72 28.17
CA SER A 148 32.59 2.38 29.01
C SER A 148 33.75 1.78 28.21
N ARG A 149 33.44 0.97 27.20
CA ARG A 149 34.46 0.37 26.32
C ARG A 149 35.07 1.39 25.39
N LEU A 150 34.28 2.22 24.74
CA LEU A 150 34.78 3.29 23.87
C LEU A 150 35.67 4.28 24.65
N ALA A 151 35.29 4.60 25.89
CA ALA A 151 36.07 5.45 26.77
C ALA A 151 37.41 4.81 27.18
N ALA A 152 37.41 3.50 27.46
CA ALA A 152 38.64 2.75 27.75
C ALA A 152 39.59 2.67 26.54
N GLU A 153 39.04 2.75 25.32
CA GLU A 153 39.80 2.77 24.07
C GLU A 153 40.31 4.18 23.70
N GLY A 154 39.99 5.21 24.47
CA GLY A 154 40.46 6.59 24.27
C GLY A 154 39.54 7.48 23.43
N CYS A 155 38.26 7.13 23.29
CA CYS A 155 37.26 8.00 22.65
C CYS A 155 36.68 9.02 23.65
N ASP A 156 36.25 10.17 23.13
CA ASP A 156 35.48 11.16 23.91
C ASP A 156 34.00 10.78 23.88
N VAL A 157 33.49 10.20 24.96
CA VAL A 157 32.17 9.56 24.97
C VAL A 157 31.11 10.42 25.65
N VAL A 158 30.00 10.63 24.95
CA VAL A 158 28.77 11.18 25.51
C VAL A 158 27.72 10.06 25.59
N LEU A 159 27.29 9.71 26.80
CA LEU A 159 26.26 8.70 27.05
C LEU A 159 24.92 9.40 27.32
N ALA A 160 23.89 9.10 26.53
CA ALA A 160 22.55 9.61 26.84
C ALA A 160 21.76 8.57 27.64
N GLY A 161 21.22 8.95 28.80
CA GLY A 161 20.49 8.01 29.65
C GLY A 161 20.12 8.58 31.01
N GLY A 162 18.95 8.17 31.51
CA GLY A 162 18.54 8.47 32.89
C GLY A 162 19.12 7.44 33.84
N MET A 163 19.80 7.88 34.89
CA MET A 163 20.42 7.01 35.89
C MET A 163 20.52 7.68 37.26
N THR A 164 20.62 6.89 38.32
CA THR A 164 20.84 7.40 39.67
C THR A 164 22.28 7.92 39.85
N GLN A 165 22.50 8.70 40.91
CA GLN A 165 23.86 9.13 41.31
C GLN A 165 24.77 7.97 41.70
N GLU A 166 24.21 6.86 42.21
CA GLU A 166 24.98 5.68 42.58
C GLU A 166 25.46 4.90 41.35
N MET A 167 24.59 4.73 40.35
CA MET A 167 24.98 4.14 39.06
C MET A 167 26.03 5.01 38.34
N ARG A 168 25.89 6.34 38.40
CA ARG A 168 26.83 7.26 37.76
C ARG A 168 28.27 7.13 38.29
N LYS A 169 28.45 6.77 39.56
CA LYS A 169 29.78 6.52 40.16
C LYS A 169 30.45 5.25 39.62
N LEU A 170 29.70 4.33 39.02
CA LEU A 170 30.23 3.12 38.41
C LEU A 170 30.80 3.36 37.01
N LEU A 171 30.46 4.48 36.38
CA LEU A 171 30.99 4.87 35.08
C LEU A 171 32.38 5.50 35.22
N PRO A 172 33.27 5.27 34.25
CA PRO A 172 34.53 6.02 34.14
C PRO A 172 34.33 7.54 34.15
N GLU A 173 35.22 8.28 34.83
CA GLU A 173 35.13 9.75 34.98
C GLU A 173 35.22 10.52 33.64
N ASN A 174 35.75 9.88 32.60
CA ASN A 174 35.90 10.45 31.25
C ASN A 174 34.65 10.35 30.37
N ILE A 175 33.51 9.91 30.91
CA ILE A 175 32.23 9.81 30.18
C ILE A 175 31.30 10.95 30.57
N GLU A 176 30.87 11.73 29.58
CA GLU A 176 29.86 12.77 29.75
C GLU A 176 28.45 12.15 29.72
N VAL A 177 27.77 12.10 30.85
CA VAL A 177 26.38 11.59 30.93
C VAL A 177 25.37 12.73 30.76
N VAL A 178 24.49 12.60 29.77
CA VAL A 178 23.42 13.55 29.42
C VAL A 178 22.05 12.88 29.60
N GLY A 179 21.30 13.29 30.61
CA GLY A 179 19.96 12.74 30.87
C GLY A 179 19.42 13.13 32.25
N PRO A 180 18.12 12.90 32.50
CA PRO A 180 17.50 13.20 33.79
C PRO A 180 18.04 12.28 34.89
N GLN A 181 18.22 12.82 36.10
CA GLN A 181 18.57 12.02 37.27
C GLN A 181 17.33 11.25 37.76
N THR A 182 17.40 9.92 37.82
CA THR A 182 16.29 9.05 38.26
C THR A 182 16.41 8.68 39.74
N GLU A 183 15.29 8.31 40.37
CA GLU A 183 15.24 7.89 41.78
C GLU A 183 15.55 6.39 41.98
N ILE A 184 15.17 5.56 41.01
CA ILE A 184 15.37 4.10 41.02
C ILE A 184 15.97 3.70 39.67
N ASP A 185 17.01 2.88 39.69
CA ASP A 185 17.60 2.31 38.48
C ASP A 185 16.77 1.10 37.99
N ASP A 186 16.67 0.94 36.68
CA ASP A 186 16.11 -0.30 36.12
C ASP A 186 17.04 -1.46 36.38
N LEU A 187 16.47 -2.65 36.58
CA LEU A 187 17.18 -3.81 37.07
C LEU A 187 16.91 -5.02 36.18
N HIS A 188 17.99 -5.61 35.68
CA HIS A 188 17.99 -6.81 34.88
C HIS A 188 18.55 -7.95 35.70
N VAL A 189 17.84 -9.08 35.73
CA VAL A 189 18.24 -10.27 36.47
C VAL A 189 18.74 -11.29 35.47
N ILE A 190 20.03 -11.61 35.54
CA ILE A 190 20.72 -12.50 34.62
C ILE A 190 20.97 -13.84 35.30
N ILE A 191 20.24 -14.85 34.88
CA ILE A 191 20.32 -16.20 35.42
C ILE A 191 21.28 -17.02 34.56
N GLU A 192 22.44 -17.38 35.12
CA GLU A 192 23.50 -18.10 34.40
C GLU A 192 23.47 -19.60 34.70
N TYR A 193 23.72 -20.42 33.70
CA TYR A 193 23.87 -21.87 33.87
C TYR A 193 25.05 -22.43 33.05
N PRO A 194 25.83 -23.37 33.61
CA PRO A 194 26.98 -23.95 32.92
C PRO A 194 26.58 -25.03 31.91
N PHE A 195 27.52 -25.36 31.01
CA PHE A 195 27.39 -26.51 30.11
C PHE A 195 27.23 -27.81 30.92
N GLY A 196 26.24 -28.63 30.55
CA GLY A 196 25.96 -29.89 31.23
C GLY A 196 25.19 -29.76 32.55
N ALA A 197 24.68 -28.56 32.89
CA ALA A 197 23.78 -28.39 34.02
C ALA A 197 22.51 -29.25 33.82
N GLN A 198 22.03 -29.89 34.89
CA GLN A 198 20.87 -30.79 34.86
C GLN A 198 19.79 -30.32 35.83
N TRP A 199 18.55 -30.22 35.35
CA TRP A 199 17.36 -29.98 36.17
C TRP A 199 16.27 -30.99 35.80
N GLY A 200 16.04 -31.98 36.67
CA GLY A 200 15.16 -33.12 36.37
C GLY A 200 15.66 -33.91 35.14
N PRO A 201 14.81 -34.11 34.10
CA PRO A 201 15.20 -34.81 32.87
C PRO A 201 15.94 -33.92 31.85
N TRP A 202 16.04 -32.61 32.10
CA TRP A 202 16.57 -31.64 31.14
C TRP A 202 18.06 -31.39 31.38
N ILE A 203 18.85 -31.33 30.30
CA ILE A 203 20.29 -31.07 30.34
C ILE A 203 20.60 -29.91 29.40
N ALA A 204 21.36 -28.92 29.90
CA ALA A 204 21.79 -27.78 29.10
C ALA A 204 22.92 -28.17 28.12
N PRO A 205 22.72 -28.04 26.80
CA PRO A 205 23.72 -28.40 25.79
C PRO A 205 24.86 -27.39 25.65
N ARG A 206 24.75 -26.20 26.27
CA ARG A 206 25.78 -25.15 26.32
C ARG A 206 25.57 -24.25 27.55
N ALA A 207 26.64 -23.57 27.97
CA ALA A 207 26.54 -22.52 28.97
C ALA A 207 25.83 -21.30 28.37
N ASN A 208 24.84 -20.75 29.06
CA ASN A 208 24.14 -19.56 28.58
C ASN A 208 23.47 -18.79 29.72
N ARG A 209 22.82 -17.68 29.35
CA ARG A 209 22.16 -16.74 30.26
C ARG A 209 20.68 -16.64 29.91
N PHE A 210 19.85 -16.48 30.93
CA PHE A 210 18.43 -16.19 30.81
C PHE A 210 18.13 -14.90 31.58
N ILE A 211 17.66 -13.88 30.88
CA ILE A 211 17.51 -12.52 31.39
C ILE A 211 16.02 -12.24 31.64
N ILE A 212 15.70 -11.71 32.82
CA ILE A 212 14.36 -11.20 33.12
C ILE A 212 14.45 -9.77 33.63
N HIS A 213 13.49 -8.94 33.21
CA HIS A 213 13.46 -7.53 33.56
C HIS A 213 12.03 -7.04 33.80
N SER A 214 11.90 -5.99 34.61
CA SER A 214 10.65 -5.25 34.81
C SER A 214 11.01 -3.76 34.83
N ASP A 215 11.29 -3.24 33.64
CA ASP A 215 11.81 -1.88 33.50
C ASP A 215 10.69 -0.85 33.68
N SER A 216 11.02 0.23 34.38
CA SER A 216 10.14 1.34 34.69
C SER A 216 10.54 2.64 33.96
N ASN A 217 11.85 2.83 33.73
CA ASN A 217 12.42 4.03 33.11
C ASN A 217 12.90 3.80 31.66
N ASN A 218 13.51 2.67 31.33
CA ASN A 218 13.96 2.25 30.01
C ASN A 218 12.85 2.10 28.95
N PRO A 219 11.59 1.73 29.29
CA PRO A 219 10.50 1.73 28.31
C PRO A 219 10.05 3.14 27.94
N ARG A 220 10.46 4.16 28.72
CA ARG A 220 9.98 5.52 28.59
C ARG A 220 11.09 6.41 28.06
N LEU A 221 10.87 6.99 26.88
CA LEU A 221 11.54 8.21 26.43
C LEU A 221 11.13 9.44 27.29
N SER A 222 10.91 9.25 28.60
CA SER A 222 10.44 10.26 29.57
C SER A 222 11.49 11.33 29.87
N SER A 223 12.68 11.25 29.31
CA SER A 223 13.63 12.38 29.21
C SER A 223 13.16 13.50 28.26
N LEU A 224 11.95 13.40 27.68
CA LEU A 224 11.28 14.46 26.92
C LEU A 224 9.86 14.82 27.46
N ASP A 225 9.61 14.53 28.74
CA ASP A 225 8.46 14.95 29.57
C ASP A 225 7.02 14.47 29.23
N ALA A 226 6.35 14.08 30.32
CA ALA A 226 4.93 14.07 30.72
C ALA A 226 3.80 13.69 29.73
N PHE A 227 2.99 12.74 30.22
CA PHE A 227 1.58 12.35 29.89
C PHE A 227 1.30 11.17 28.93
N SER A 228 0.69 10.13 29.54
CA SER A 228 -0.21 9.02 29.09
C SER A 228 -0.28 8.60 27.61
N GLU A 229 -0.15 7.32 27.27
CA GLU A 229 -1.11 6.20 27.47
C GLU A 229 -0.65 4.99 26.61
N SER A 230 -0.65 3.79 27.19
CA SER A 230 -0.06 2.58 26.62
C SER A 230 -0.74 2.09 25.33
N ILE A 231 0.08 1.61 24.38
CA ILE A 231 -0.20 1.09 23.02
C ILE A 231 -0.02 2.12 21.88
N ARG A 232 -0.24 3.43 22.08
CA ARG A 232 0.09 4.48 21.07
C ARG A 232 1.50 5.07 21.18
N GLU A 233 2.23 4.71 22.22
CA GLU A 233 3.53 5.30 22.56
C GLU A 233 4.67 4.80 21.65
N MET A 234 4.70 3.52 21.26
CA MET A 234 5.86 2.92 20.57
C MET A 234 6.10 3.51 19.17
N GLU A 235 5.05 3.63 18.35
CA GLU A 235 5.14 4.28 17.04
C GLU A 235 5.51 5.76 17.20
N SER A 236 4.97 6.45 18.21
CA SER A 236 5.30 7.85 18.49
C SER A 236 6.77 8.05 18.86
N HIS A 237 7.35 7.10 19.60
CA HIS A 237 8.75 7.10 20.02
C HIS A 237 9.69 6.85 18.84
N ILE A 238 9.40 5.84 18.02
CA ILE A 238 10.16 5.54 16.82
C ILE A 238 10.11 6.71 15.83
N ARG A 239 8.94 7.36 15.68
CA ARG A 239 8.80 8.57 14.85
C ARG A 239 9.60 9.76 15.38
N LYS A 240 9.67 9.96 16.71
CA LYS A 240 10.52 11.01 17.33
C LYS A 240 12.00 10.75 17.06
N LEU A 241 12.47 9.51 17.27
CA LEU A 241 13.84 9.13 16.96
C LEU A 241 14.14 9.31 15.47
N SER A 242 13.21 8.90 14.60
CA SER A 242 13.30 9.12 13.15
C SER A 242 13.47 10.60 12.79
N ALA A 243 12.72 11.50 13.43
CA ALA A 243 12.85 12.94 13.23
C ALA A 243 14.23 13.48 13.67
N GLN A 244 14.78 12.96 14.77
CA GLN A 244 16.14 13.31 15.20
C GLN A 244 17.20 12.81 14.21
N LEU A 245 17.10 11.55 13.75
CA LEU A 245 18.00 11.00 12.75
C LEU A 245 17.96 11.78 11.42
N GLN A 246 16.78 12.27 11.03
CA GLN A 246 16.60 13.13 9.86
C GLN A 246 17.23 14.52 10.01
N ALA A 247 17.31 15.04 11.24
CA ALA A 247 17.93 16.33 11.55
C ALA A 247 19.46 16.27 11.60
N LEU A 248 20.05 15.08 11.75
CA LEU A 248 21.50 14.92 11.81
C LEU A 248 22.16 15.21 10.44
N PRO A 249 23.28 15.95 10.42
CA PRO A 249 24.03 16.20 9.20
C PRO A 249 24.62 14.89 8.65
N LYS A 250 24.75 14.79 7.32
CA LYS A 250 25.31 13.61 6.64
C LYS A 250 26.78 13.33 6.98
N THR A 251 27.48 14.29 7.60
CA THR A 251 28.84 14.14 8.09
C THR A 251 28.92 13.26 9.34
N THR A 252 27.85 13.20 10.14
CA THR A 252 27.79 12.33 11.32
C THR A 252 27.34 10.94 10.90
N LEU A 253 28.18 9.93 11.09
CA LEU A 253 27.86 8.54 10.75
C LEU A 253 26.93 7.94 11.80
N VAL A 254 25.88 7.27 11.35
CA VAL A 254 24.91 6.60 12.23
C VAL A 254 25.11 5.09 12.17
N HIS A 255 25.49 4.50 13.30
CA HIS A 255 25.53 3.06 13.47
C HIS A 255 24.37 2.61 14.35
N PHE A 256 23.61 1.61 13.89
CA PHE A 256 22.49 1.02 14.61
C PHE A 256 22.82 -0.42 14.97
N GLU A 257 22.90 -0.70 16.26
CA GLU A 257 23.08 -2.03 16.82
C GLU A 257 21.71 -2.60 17.17
N MET A 258 21.35 -3.73 16.56
CA MET A 258 20.10 -4.42 16.88
C MET A 258 20.23 -5.15 18.22
N ALA A 259 19.12 -5.23 18.94
CA ALA A 259 18.97 -6.04 20.14
C ALA A 259 18.04 -7.22 19.83
N SER A 260 17.93 -8.16 20.77
CA SER A 260 17.09 -9.36 20.65
C SER A 260 15.61 -8.97 20.46
N LEU A 261 15.17 -8.90 19.20
CA LEU A 261 13.81 -8.53 18.81
C LEU A 261 13.02 -9.80 18.43
N SER A 262 11.96 -10.08 19.19
CA SER A 262 11.01 -11.15 18.91
C SER A 262 9.67 -10.66 18.33
N ASP A 263 9.43 -9.35 18.37
CA ASP A 263 8.17 -8.74 17.91
C ASP A 263 8.25 -8.31 16.44
N VAL A 264 7.30 -8.82 15.64
CA VAL A 264 7.18 -8.56 14.19
C VAL A 264 6.79 -7.09 13.94
N GLU A 265 5.87 -6.53 14.74
CA GLU A 265 5.35 -5.18 14.52
C GLU A 265 6.43 -4.14 14.77
N LEU A 266 7.19 -4.31 15.86
CA LEU A 266 8.34 -3.48 16.17
C LEU A 266 9.39 -3.55 15.05
N LEU A 267 9.73 -4.75 14.57
CA LEU A 267 10.71 -4.92 13.50
C LEU A 267 10.26 -4.24 12.19
N GLN A 268 8.97 -4.30 11.85
CA GLN A 268 8.41 -3.57 10.72
C GLN A 268 8.51 -2.05 10.89
N LEU A 269 8.23 -1.53 12.10
CA LEU A 269 8.40 -0.11 12.41
C LEU A 269 9.86 0.35 12.31
N LEU A 270 10.82 -0.46 12.77
CA LEU A 270 12.25 -0.18 12.62
C LEU A 270 12.67 -0.10 11.14
N VAL A 271 12.21 -1.07 10.34
CA VAL A 271 12.44 -1.12 8.88
C VAL A 271 11.88 0.11 8.18
N GLN A 272 10.73 0.60 8.61
CA GLN A 272 10.07 1.75 8.00
C GLN A 272 10.68 3.10 8.42
N TRP A 273 11.05 3.26 9.70
CA TRP A 273 11.32 4.57 10.28
C TRP A 273 12.75 4.81 10.74
N ILE A 274 13.56 3.77 10.96
CA ILE A 274 14.93 3.89 11.47
C ILE A 274 15.96 3.46 10.42
N LEU A 275 15.85 2.24 9.86
CA LEU A 275 16.82 1.72 8.89
C LEU A 275 17.06 2.63 7.66
N PRO A 276 16.08 3.40 7.14
CA PRO A 276 16.33 4.37 6.06
C PRO A 276 17.30 5.50 6.41
N TYR A 277 17.60 5.70 7.69
CA TYR A 277 18.44 6.78 8.22
C TYR A 277 19.69 6.25 8.92
N THR A 278 20.10 5.01 8.68
CA THR A 278 21.31 4.41 9.25
C THR A 278 22.38 4.19 8.18
N ASP A 279 23.66 4.44 8.53
CA ASP A 279 24.80 4.24 7.63
C ASP A 279 25.46 2.88 7.83
N SER A 280 25.32 2.32 9.04
CA SER A 280 25.84 1.01 9.42
C SER A 280 24.86 0.24 10.32
N LEU A 281 24.77 -1.08 10.10
CA LEU A 281 23.93 -2.00 10.88
C LEU A 281 24.80 -3.08 11.55
N GLY A 282 24.51 -3.39 12.81
CA GLY A 282 25.11 -4.49 13.58
C GLY A 282 24.05 -5.43 14.13
N MET A 283 24.33 -6.74 14.08
CA MET A 283 23.38 -7.79 14.45
C MET A 283 24.07 -9.04 15.01
N ASN A 284 23.34 -9.84 15.78
CA ASN A 284 23.76 -11.19 16.19
C ASN A 284 23.17 -12.34 15.32
N GLU A 285 23.46 -13.60 15.69
CA GLU A 285 22.95 -14.80 15.01
C GLU A 285 21.42 -14.98 15.04
N GLN A 286 20.70 -14.27 15.91
CA GLN A 286 19.23 -14.33 16.00
C GLN A 286 18.56 -13.23 15.18
N GLU A 287 19.16 -12.04 15.16
CA GLU A 287 18.59 -10.84 14.54
C GLU A 287 18.69 -10.85 13.01
N LEU A 288 19.80 -11.35 12.45
CA LEU A 288 19.98 -11.40 11.00
C LEU A 288 18.89 -12.25 10.31
N PRO A 289 18.60 -13.50 10.74
CA PRO A 289 17.51 -14.28 10.15
C PRO A 289 16.14 -13.63 10.34
N ASN A 290 15.89 -13.00 11.49
CA ASN A 290 14.62 -12.31 11.76
C ASN A 290 14.41 -11.12 10.83
N LEU A 291 15.43 -10.27 10.67
CA LEU A 291 15.39 -9.13 9.77
C LEU A 291 15.28 -9.59 8.31
N HIS A 292 16.05 -10.59 7.92
CA HIS A 292 15.97 -11.21 6.60
C HIS A 292 14.57 -11.72 6.29
N SER A 293 13.98 -12.50 7.20
CA SER A 293 12.64 -13.07 7.04
C SER A 293 11.56 -12.00 6.94
N VAL A 294 11.64 -10.93 7.74
CA VAL A 294 10.69 -9.81 7.65
C VAL A 294 10.83 -9.04 6.34
N LEU A 295 12.06 -8.80 5.88
CA LEU A 295 12.29 -8.08 4.63
C LEU A 295 11.84 -8.88 3.39
N ILE A 296 11.92 -10.21 3.44
CA ILE A 296 11.63 -11.07 2.28
C ILE A 296 10.23 -11.67 2.32
N TYR A 297 9.83 -12.24 3.46
CA TYR A 297 8.59 -13.02 3.62
C TYR A 297 7.52 -12.30 4.44
N GLY A 298 7.87 -11.26 5.21
CA GLY A 298 6.93 -10.50 6.04
C GLY A 298 6.54 -11.17 7.36
N ASN A 299 7.26 -12.21 7.79
CA ASN A 299 7.08 -12.89 9.08
C ASN A 299 8.43 -13.09 9.80
N VAL A 300 8.40 -13.39 11.11
CA VAL A 300 9.60 -13.66 11.93
C VAL A 300 9.73 -15.16 12.22
N SER A 301 10.94 -15.71 12.08
CA SER A 301 11.26 -17.10 12.45
C SER A 301 11.82 -17.16 13.88
N LEU A 302 11.07 -17.68 14.85
CA LEU A 302 11.46 -17.70 16.27
C LEU A 302 12.60 -18.69 16.63
N ILE A 303 13.14 -19.44 15.66
CA ILE A 303 14.11 -20.52 15.91
C ILE A 303 15.41 -20.18 15.18
N SER A 304 16.44 -19.82 15.95
CA SER A 304 17.81 -19.64 15.45
C SER A 304 18.63 -20.92 15.66
N GLU A 305 19.46 -21.28 14.69
CA GLU A 305 20.40 -22.40 14.85
C GLU A 305 21.53 -22.01 15.81
N PRO A 306 21.92 -22.87 16.79
CA PRO A 306 22.97 -22.54 17.76
C PRO A 306 24.38 -22.34 17.15
N TYR A 307 24.61 -22.83 15.93
CA TYR A 307 25.88 -22.76 15.20
C TYR A 307 25.60 -22.48 13.71
N PRO A 308 25.33 -21.22 13.33
CA PRO A 308 25.05 -20.89 11.93
C PRO A 308 26.28 -21.16 11.06
N ARG A 309 26.06 -21.64 9.83
CA ARG A 309 27.15 -21.85 8.87
C ARG A 309 27.56 -20.51 8.26
N VAL A 310 28.87 -20.30 8.08
CA VAL A 310 29.40 -19.05 7.48
C VAL A 310 28.72 -18.73 6.14
N ALA A 311 28.53 -19.74 5.28
CA ALA A 311 27.90 -19.55 3.98
C ALA A 311 26.44 -19.06 4.06
N THR A 312 25.65 -19.56 5.02
CA THR A 312 24.24 -19.16 5.19
C THR A 312 24.17 -17.72 5.68
N THR A 313 24.98 -17.38 6.67
CA THR A 313 25.06 -16.01 7.23
C THR A 313 25.52 -15.00 6.18
N LEU A 314 26.53 -15.31 5.37
CA LEU A 314 26.99 -14.42 4.30
C LEU A 314 25.91 -14.20 3.23
N ASP A 315 25.17 -15.24 2.84
CA ASP A 315 24.07 -15.12 1.87
C ASP A 315 22.93 -14.24 2.42
N GLU A 316 22.55 -14.41 3.68
CA GLU A 316 21.56 -13.57 4.36
C GLU A 316 22.03 -12.12 4.47
N MET A 317 23.29 -11.89 4.85
CA MET A 317 23.90 -10.55 4.91
C MET A 317 23.84 -9.84 3.56
N ARG A 318 24.16 -10.54 2.46
CA ARG A 318 24.07 -9.99 1.09
C ARG A 318 22.65 -9.57 0.74
N GLN A 319 21.66 -10.41 1.08
CA GLN A 319 20.27 -10.13 0.77
C GLN A 319 19.75 -8.92 1.56
N VAL A 320 20.00 -8.87 2.88
CA VAL A 320 19.64 -7.73 3.72
C VAL A 320 20.32 -6.45 3.24
N PHE A 321 21.63 -6.50 2.98
CA PHE A 321 22.40 -5.36 2.48
C PHE A 321 21.91 -4.88 1.10
N GLY A 322 21.52 -5.82 0.22
CA GLY A 322 20.94 -5.50 -1.08
C GLY A 322 19.56 -4.84 -0.99
N VAL A 323 18.67 -5.33 -0.12
CA VAL A 323 17.32 -4.74 0.06
C VAL A 323 17.40 -3.34 0.65
N ILE A 324 18.16 -3.16 1.74
CA ILE A 324 18.24 -1.87 2.45
C ILE A 324 19.13 -0.87 1.69
N GLY A 325 20.21 -1.37 1.09
CA GLY A 325 21.17 -0.56 0.32
C GLY A 325 20.66 -0.12 -1.05
N ASP A 326 19.56 -0.69 -1.56
CA ASP A 326 18.94 -0.26 -2.81
C ASP A 326 18.46 1.20 -2.70
N ARG A 327 18.89 2.04 -3.64
CA ARG A 327 18.45 3.43 -3.74
C ARG A 327 16.95 3.57 -3.90
N GLY A 328 16.24 2.51 -4.31
CA GLY A 328 14.77 2.45 -4.38
C GLY A 328 14.07 2.28 -3.02
N PHE A 329 14.75 1.71 -2.00
CA PHE A 329 14.17 1.35 -0.71
C PHE A 329 13.65 2.58 0.06
N ALA A 330 14.40 3.69 0.05
CA ALA A 330 14.08 4.90 0.80
C ALA A 330 14.02 6.18 -0.05
N ARG A 331 13.91 6.07 -1.39
CA ARG A 331 13.95 7.24 -2.29
C ARG A 331 12.82 8.24 -2.09
N HIS A 332 11.69 7.76 -1.57
CA HIS A 332 10.51 8.56 -1.29
C HIS A 332 10.64 9.35 0.03
N LEU A 333 11.64 9.02 0.86
CA LEU A 333 11.86 9.63 2.17
C LEU A 333 12.91 10.75 2.06
N LYS A 334 12.62 11.90 2.66
CA LYS A 334 13.52 13.06 2.70
C LYS A 334 14.73 12.74 3.59
N ASN A 335 15.93 13.18 3.20
CA ASN A 335 17.19 12.96 3.96
C ASN A 335 17.55 11.48 4.24
N SER A 336 17.11 10.53 3.42
CA SER A 336 17.53 9.13 3.56
C SER A 336 19.04 8.95 3.34
N ARG A 337 19.57 7.93 4.02
CA ARG A 337 20.98 7.51 3.99
C ARG A 337 21.12 6.18 3.27
N THR A 338 22.31 5.91 2.75
CA THR A 338 22.61 4.64 2.07
C THR A 338 23.42 3.75 3.00
N LEU A 339 22.91 2.57 3.29
CA LEU A 339 23.62 1.59 4.09
C LEU A 339 24.98 1.27 3.44
N SER A 340 26.05 1.47 4.20
CA SER A 340 27.44 1.38 3.72
C SER A 340 28.25 0.29 4.42
N ARG A 341 27.76 -0.21 5.56
CA ARG A 341 28.39 -1.27 6.35
C ARG A 341 27.35 -2.13 7.06
N ILE A 342 27.49 -3.43 6.99
CA ILE A 342 26.75 -4.38 7.83
C ILE A 342 27.75 -5.28 8.53
N HIS A 343 27.54 -5.53 9.82
CA HIS A 343 28.38 -6.46 10.57
C HIS A 343 27.51 -7.43 11.37
N VAL A 344 27.95 -8.68 11.42
CA VAL A 344 27.29 -9.74 12.16
C VAL A 344 28.29 -10.36 13.10
N HIS A 345 27.95 -10.42 14.37
CA HIS A 345 28.73 -11.11 15.39
C HIS A 345 28.02 -12.40 15.78
N THR A 346 28.74 -13.51 15.78
CA THR A 346 28.26 -14.78 16.30
C THR A 346 29.25 -15.30 17.33
N LEU A 347 28.86 -16.30 18.12
CA LEU A 347 29.78 -16.94 19.05
C LEU A 347 30.98 -17.62 18.37
N ALA A 348 30.85 -18.04 17.11
CA ALA A 348 31.88 -18.81 16.41
C ALA A 348 32.77 -17.95 15.50
N PHE A 349 32.19 -16.94 14.84
CA PHE A 349 32.90 -16.06 13.90
C PHE A 349 32.27 -14.67 13.84
N GLN A 350 33.02 -13.70 13.32
CA GLN A 350 32.55 -12.35 13.05
C GLN A 350 32.67 -12.07 11.55
N ALA A 351 31.66 -11.41 10.98
CA ALA A 351 31.64 -11.04 9.57
C ALA A 351 31.34 -9.55 9.41
N ILE A 352 32.12 -8.85 8.58
CA ILE A 352 31.92 -7.43 8.28
C ILE A 352 31.89 -7.28 6.77
N MET A 353 30.84 -6.66 6.24
CA MET A 353 30.73 -6.30 4.84
C MET A 353 30.59 -4.78 4.70
N THR A 354 31.41 -4.20 3.81
CA THR A 354 31.45 -2.74 3.58
C THR A 354 31.43 -2.40 2.11
N SER A 355 30.69 -1.35 1.77
CA SER A 355 30.73 -0.72 0.45
C SER A 355 32.11 -0.16 0.13
N LYS A 356 32.57 -0.32 -1.12
CA LYS A 356 33.84 0.22 -1.59
C LYS A 356 33.82 1.75 -1.57
N GLY A 357 34.81 2.36 -0.90
CA GLY A 357 34.87 3.81 -0.69
C GLY A 357 34.05 4.31 0.51
N SER A 358 33.55 3.40 1.35
CA SER A 358 32.85 3.74 2.60
C SER A 358 33.72 4.56 3.57
N PRO A 359 33.12 5.48 4.36
CA PRO A 359 33.84 6.19 5.40
C PRO A 359 34.26 5.28 6.58
N TRP A 360 33.71 4.08 6.69
CA TRP A 360 34.09 3.08 7.68
C TRP A 360 35.41 2.39 7.31
N LYS A 361 36.52 2.91 7.85
CA LYS A 361 37.90 2.40 7.64
C LYS A 361 38.30 1.34 8.68
N ASN A 362 39.43 0.68 8.45
CA ASN A 362 40.10 -0.25 9.38
C ASN A 362 39.28 -1.49 9.79
N ASN A 363 38.41 -1.99 8.89
CA ASN A 363 37.55 -3.15 9.16
C ASN A 363 38.33 -4.42 9.55
N PHE A 364 39.52 -4.62 8.97
CA PHE A 364 40.41 -5.74 9.29
C PHE A 364 40.82 -5.75 10.78
N GLN A 365 41.33 -4.62 11.26
CA GLN A 365 41.72 -4.46 12.67
C GLN A 365 40.51 -4.51 13.59
N ALA A 366 39.37 -3.97 13.15
CA ALA A 366 38.13 -3.98 13.93
C ALA A 366 37.65 -5.41 14.23
N ALA A 367 37.70 -6.33 13.25
CA ALA A 367 37.30 -7.73 13.45
C ALA A 367 38.19 -8.46 14.47
N VAL A 368 39.52 -8.26 14.38
CA VAL A 368 40.47 -8.84 15.34
C VAL A 368 40.22 -8.29 16.74
N LYS A 369 40.09 -6.97 16.86
CA LYS A 369 39.91 -6.30 18.15
C LYS A 369 38.59 -6.69 18.80
N ALA A 370 37.50 -6.76 18.04
CA ALA A 370 36.21 -7.21 18.55
C ALA A 370 36.26 -8.64 19.08
N SER A 371 36.98 -9.55 18.42
CA SER A 371 37.16 -10.92 18.88
C SER A 371 37.97 -11.01 20.19
N LEU A 372 39.08 -10.27 20.31
CA LEU A 372 39.89 -10.23 21.54
C LEU A 372 39.15 -9.58 22.70
N ILE A 373 38.42 -8.50 22.45
CA ILE A 373 37.62 -7.80 23.46
C ILE A 373 36.49 -8.68 23.98
N ALA A 374 35.82 -9.45 23.11
CA ALA A 374 34.81 -10.41 23.53
C ALA A 374 35.37 -11.43 24.54
N ASN A 375 36.57 -11.99 24.27
CA ASN A 375 37.24 -12.87 25.21
C ASN A 375 37.55 -12.17 26.54
N ARG A 376 38.17 -10.97 26.50
CA ARG A 376 38.52 -10.21 27.72
C ARG A 376 37.30 -9.90 28.57
N HIS A 377 36.16 -9.61 27.93
CA HIS A 377 34.91 -9.32 28.61
C HIS A 377 34.31 -10.56 29.28
N VAL A 378 34.34 -11.72 28.61
CA VAL A 378 33.72 -12.95 29.13
C VAL A 378 34.60 -13.62 30.18
N CYS A 379 35.91 -13.69 29.96
CA CYS A 379 36.85 -14.37 30.85
C CYS A 379 37.37 -13.47 31.98
N GLY A 380 37.20 -12.15 31.89
CA GLY A 380 37.72 -11.19 32.87
C GLY A 380 39.25 -11.11 32.92
N SER A 381 39.95 -11.67 31.93
CA SER A 381 41.41 -11.67 31.82
C SER A 381 41.87 -10.93 30.56
N SER A 382 42.99 -10.21 30.65
CA SER A 382 43.63 -9.56 29.50
C SER A 382 44.28 -10.57 28.55
N GLU A 383 44.68 -11.71 29.09
CA GLU A 383 45.36 -12.81 28.38
C GLU A 383 44.38 -13.95 28.06
N VAL A 384 44.56 -14.56 26.89
CA VAL A 384 43.78 -15.73 26.44
C VAL A 384 44.48 -17.00 26.96
N ASP A 385 43.80 -17.75 27.82
CA ASP A 385 44.31 -19.03 28.32
C ASP A 385 44.13 -20.12 27.26
N ILE A 386 45.21 -20.44 26.55
CA ILE A 386 45.26 -21.42 25.46
C ILE A 386 44.85 -22.82 25.94
N GLN A 387 45.04 -23.14 27.23
CA GLN A 387 44.68 -24.45 27.78
C GLN A 387 43.17 -24.62 27.96
N LYS A 388 42.44 -23.50 28.09
CA LYS A 388 40.97 -23.47 28.21
C LYS A 388 40.27 -23.15 26.90
N ALA A 389 41.02 -22.74 25.89
CA ALA A 389 40.49 -22.42 24.58
C ALA A 389 40.42 -23.65 23.67
N LYS A 390 39.40 -23.71 22.81
CA LYS A 390 39.21 -24.75 21.81
C LYS A 390 38.99 -24.10 20.45
N LEU A 391 39.71 -24.57 19.43
CA LEU A 391 39.48 -24.15 18.05
C LEU A 391 38.21 -24.84 17.52
N ILE A 392 37.20 -24.05 17.13
CA ILE A 392 35.92 -24.50 16.57
C ILE A 392 35.79 -23.93 15.15
N MET A 393 36.69 -24.32 14.24
CA MET A 393 36.63 -23.90 12.85
C MET A 393 37.34 -24.90 11.94
N ASP A 394 36.79 -25.10 10.74
CA ASP A 394 37.39 -25.92 9.67
C ASP A 394 38.53 -25.14 8.97
N ASP A 395 39.47 -25.83 8.32
CA ASP A 395 40.60 -25.20 7.60
C ASP A 395 40.15 -24.30 6.41
N SER A 396 38.88 -24.38 6.00
CA SER A 396 38.29 -23.56 4.94
C SER A 396 36.77 -23.38 5.12
N PHE A 397 36.21 -22.31 4.55
CA PHE A 397 34.76 -22.09 4.48
C PHE A 397 34.30 -21.73 3.06
N SER A 398 33.05 -22.03 2.73
CA SER A 398 32.44 -21.64 1.45
C SER A 398 31.80 -20.26 1.54
N VAL A 399 31.93 -19.47 0.48
CA VAL A 399 31.46 -18.08 0.41
C VAL A 399 29.94 -17.96 0.27
N SER A 400 29.29 -18.95 -0.34
CA SER A 400 27.83 -19.02 -0.58
C SER A 400 27.36 -20.47 -0.64
N ARG A 401 26.05 -20.69 -0.44
CA ARG A 401 25.39 -22.01 -0.62
C ARG A 401 25.22 -22.43 -2.09
N GLY A 402 25.39 -21.50 -3.04
CA GLY A 402 25.17 -21.77 -4.46
C GLY A 402 26.12 -22.81 -5.06
N GLU A 403 25.65 -23.55 -6.07
CA GLU A 403 26.48 -24.52 -6.79
C GLU A 403 27.64 -23.82 -7.50
N GLY A 404 28.87 -24.31 -7.30
CA GLY A 404 30.10 -23.72 -7.86
C GLY A 404 30.70 -22.57 -7.03
N SER A 405 30.25 -22.34 -5.80
CA SER A 405 30.81 -21.29 -4.94
C SER A 405 32.27 -21.56 -4.54
N GLY A 406 33.08 -20.49 -4.53
CA GLY A 406 34.48 -20.55 -4.12
C GLY A 406 34.64 -20.87 -2.63
N ARG A 407 35.71 -21.61 -2.29
CA ARG A 407 36.15 -21.82 -0.90
C ARG A 407 37.31 -20.91 -0.56
N ILE A 408 37.28 -20.35 0.64
CA ILE A 408 38.36 -19.55 1.22
C ILE A 408 39.08 -20.41 2.26
N TYR A 409 40.40 -20.47 2.15
CA TYR A 409 41.27 -21.16 3.11
C TYR A 409 41.79 -20.16 4.15
N LEU A 410 41.83 -20.57 5.40
CA LEU A 410 42.30 -19.73 6.49
C LEU A 410 43.82 -19.82 6.61
N ASP A 411 44.48 -18.66 6.63
CA ASP A 411 45.91 -18.55 6.90
C ASP A 411 46.13 -18.35 8.41
N VAL A 412 46.94 -19.22 9.02
CA VAL A 412 47.24 -19.18 10.45
C VAL A 412 48.00 -17.90 10.84
N THR A 413 48.77 -17.33 9.91
CA THR A 413 49.52 -16.08 10.14
C THR A 413 48.66 -14.82 9.92
N ASN A 414 47.60 -14.93 9.12
CA ASN A 414 46.65 -13.85 8.82
C ASN A 414 45.23 -14.30 9.20
N PRO A 415 44.81 -14.09 10.46
CA PRO A 415 43.59 -14.70 11.02
C PRO A 415 42.27 -14.12 10.48
N VAL A 416 42.30 -13.12 9.60
CA VAL A 416 41.11 -12.50 9.00
C VAL A 416 41.18 -12.60 7.48
N ALA A 417 40.20 -13.27 6.89
CA ALA A 417 40.04 -13.37 5.44
C ALA A 417 39.35 -12.13 4.86
N ILE A 418 39.90 -11.57 3.77
CA ILE A 418 39.33 -10.42 3.05
C ILE A 418 39.21 -10.76 1.57
N TRP A 419 38.09 -10.41 0.96
CA TRP A 419 37.86 -10.50 -0.48
C TRP A 419 36.88 -9.41 -0.96
N GLU A 420 36.85 -9.15 -2.27
CA GLU A 420 35.91 -8.22 -2.91
C GLU A 420 34.86 -9.00 -3.72
N GLU A 421 33.60 -8.53 -3.74
CA GLU A 421 32.48 -9.13 -4.49
C GLU A 421 31.62 -8.05 -5.18
N ASP A 422 31.06 -8.37 -6.35
CA ASP A 422 30.03 -7.57 -7.02
C ASP A 422 28.62 -8.03 -6.60
N THR A 423 27.85 -7.16 -5.96
CA THR A 423 26.53 -7.47 -5.40
C THR A 423 25.39 -7.49 -6.44
N THR A 424 25.54 -8.24 -7.53
CA THR A 424 24.45 -8.50 -8.50
C THR A 424 23.73 -9.82 -8.21
N LEU A 425 23.42 -10.11 -6.95
CA LEU A 425 22.93 -11.42 -6.48
C LEU A 425 21.45 -11.43 -6.05
N MET A 426 20.69 -10.34 -6.25
CA MET A 426 19.24 -10.40 -6.10
C MET A 426 18.61 -11.01 -7.35
N ASP A 427 17.72 -11.99 -7.15
CA ASP A 427 17.00 -12.64 -8.22
C ASP A 427 16.20 -11.60 -9.04
N PRO A 428 16.49 -11.42 -10.34
CA PRO A 428 15.77 -10.49 -11.19
C PRO A 428 14.26 -10.72 -11.20
N LEU A 429 13.82 -11.97 -11.04
CA LEU A 429 12.39 -12.30 -11.02
C LEU A 429 11.71 -11.76 -9.75
N TYR A 430 12.40 -11.81 -8.62
CA TYR A 430 11.90 -11.24 -7.36
C TYR A 430 11.79 -9.72 -7.45
N LEU A 431 12.78 -9.05 -8.04
CA LEU A 431 12.74 -7.60 -8.27
C LEU A 431 11.56 -7.21 -9.17
N ALA A 432 11.33 -7.95 -10.25
CA ALA A 432 10.19 -7.73 -11.14
C ALA A 432 8.85 -7.93 -10.39
N TYR A 433 8.74 -8.99 -9.59
CA TYR A 433 7.53 -9.26 -8.80
C TYR A 433 7.25 -8.17 -7.76
N ARG A 434 8.29 -7.70 -7.07
CA ARG A 434 8.17 -6.57 -6.12
C ARG A 434 7.75 -5.29 -6.83
N ALA A 435 8.30 -5.01 -8.00
CA ALA A 435 7.89 -3.87 -8.81
C ALA A 435 6.40 -3.94 -9.20
N TYR A 436 5.91 -5.13 -9.55
CA TYR A 436 4.49 -5.37 -9.81
C TYR A 436 3.61 -5.08 -8.59
N GLN A 437 3.99 -5.57 -7.40
CA GLN A 437 3.24 -5.33 -6.16
C GLN A 437 3.18 -3.85 -5.77
N LEU A 438 4.22 -3.08 -6.07
CA LEU A 438 4.29 -1.64 -5.81
C LEU A 438 3.54 -0.79 -6.86
N GLY A 439 2.88 -1.40 -7.86
CA GLY A 439 2.22 -0.70 -8.96
C GLY A 439 3.20 -0.07 -9.97
N LYS A 440 4.48 -0.42 -9.92
CA LYS A 440 5.51 0.06 -10.86
C LYS A 440 5.58 -0.87 -12.07
N HIS A 441 4.50 -0.89 -12.86
CA HIS A 441 4.30 -1.86 -13.94
C HIS A 441 5.39 -1.77 -15.02
N GLN A 442 5.78 -0.56 -15.46
CA GLN A 442 6.82 -0.39 -16.48
C GLN A 442 8.17 -1.01 -16.06
N GLN A 443 8.57 -0.82 -14.80
CA GLN A 443 9.82 -1.40 -14.28
C GLN A 443 9.74 -2.92 -14.24
N CYS A 444 8.59 -3.48 -13.87
CA CYS A 444 8.36 -4.92 -13.92
C CYS A 444 8.48 -5.45 -15.36
N VAL A 445 7.88 -4.77 -16.34
CA VAL A 445 7.97 -5.13 -17.76
C VAL A 445 9.42 -5.14 -18.22
N ASP A 446 10.18 -4.08 -17.91
CA ASP A 446 11.59 -3.95 -18.29
C ASP A 446 12.45 -5.08 -17.70
N GLU A 447 12.32 -5.39 -16.41
CA GLU A 447 13.06 -6.49 -15.78
C GLU A 447 12.65 -7.86 -16.35
N CYS A 448 11.35 -8.09 -16.57
CA CYS A 448 10.88 -9.32 -17.21
C CYS A 448 11.42 -9.44 -18.65
N THR A 449 11.56 -8.33 -19.39
CA THR A 449 12.16 -8.37 -20.74
C THR A 449 13.62 -8.82 -20.67
N LYS A 450 14.40 -8.29 -19.73
CA LYS A 450 15.80 -8.70 -19.51
C LYS A 450 15.89 -10.18 -19.19
N ILE A 451 15.01 -10.69 -18.32
CA ILE A 451 14.96 -12.13 -17.99
C ILE A 451 14.66 -12.96 -19.23
N LEU A 452 13.62 -12.60 -20.00
CA LEU A 452 13.22 -13.34 -21.19
C LEU A 452 14.25 -13.29 -22.33
N THR A 453 15.02 -12.20 -22.44
CA THR A 453 16.15 -12.14 -23.40
C THR A 453 17.30 -13.08 -23.03
N LYS A 454 17.52 -13.32 -21.72
CA LYS A 454 18.53 -14.27 -21.23
C LYS A 454 18.04 -15.71 -21.28
N ASN A 455 16.79 -15.94 -20.87
CA ASN A 455 16.14 -17.24 -20.84
C ASN A 455 14.75 -17.18 -21.49
N PRO A 456 14.62 -17.56 -22.78
CA PRO A 456 13.35 -17.52 -23.50
C PRO A 456 12.28 -18.51 -23.01
N LEU A 457 12.65 -19.48 -22.16
CA LEU A 457 11.76 -20.56 -21.70
C LEU A 457 11.10 -20.27 -20.35
N ASP A 458 11.43 -19.15 -19.71
CA ASP A 458 10.89 -18.80 -18.39
C ASP A 458 9.42 -18.38 -18.45
N GLN A 459 8.54 -19.30 -18.04
CA GLN A 459 7.09 -19.09 -18.00
C GLN A 459 6.65 -18.14 -16.87
N ALA A 460 7.43 -18.07 -15.78
CA ALA A 460 7.09 -17.21 -14.65
C ALA A 460 7.28 -15.73 -15.04
N ALA A 461 8.44 -15.38 -15.58
CA ALA A 461 8.70 -14.05 -16.13
C ALA A 461 7.72 -13.68 -17.26
N TRP A 462 7.37 -14.65 -18.11
CA TRP A 462 6.38 -14.45 -19.17
C TRP A 462 4.99 -14.11 -18.63
N SER A 463 4.49 -14.89 -17.66
CA SER A 463 3.17 -14.67 -17.04
C SER A 463 3.12 -13.39 -16.18
N LEU A 464 4.24 -13.02 -15.54
CA LEU A 464 4.33 -11.77 -14.80
C LEU A 464 4.31 -10.56 -15.74
N LYS A 465 5.00 -10.65 -16.88
CA LYS A 465 4.98 -9.62 -17.91
C LYS A 465 3.58 -9.44 -18.52
N THR A 466 2.84 -10.51 -18.79
CA THR A 466 1.46 -10.38 -19.29
C THR A 466 0.56 -9.67 -18.29
N ARG A 467 0.70 -9.96 -16.99
CA ARG A 467 -0.04 -9.25 -15.93
C ARG A 467 0.31 -7.78 -15.83
N ALA A 468 1.60 -7.45 -15.89
CA ALA A 468 2.05 -6.06 -15.81
C ALA A 468 1.51 -5.24 -17.00
N LEU A 469 1.64 -5.77 -18.22
CA LEU A 469 1.09 -5.14 -19.43
C LEU A 469 -0.44 -5.01 -19.39
N SER A 470 -1.16 -6.00 -18.87
CA SER A 470 -2.61 -5.89 -18.73
C SER A 470 -3.01 -4.87 -17.67
N ALA A 471 -2.26 -4.78 -16.56
CA ALA A 471 -2.55 -3.85 -15.47
C ALA A 471 -2.33 -2.38 -15.86
N GLU A 472 -1.35 -2.09 -16.71
CA GLU A 472 -1.10 -0.73 -17.23
C GLU A 472 -2.28 -0.13 -17.98
N VAL A 473 -3.01 -0.99 -18.71
CA VAL A 473 -4.14 -0.59 -19.57
C VAL A 473 -5.48 -1.04 -18.99
N TYR A 474 -5.49 -1.62 -17.80
CA TYR A 474 -6.71 -2.18 -17.21
C TYR A 474 -7.73 -1.07 -16.92
N VAL A 475 -8.94 -1.27 -17.43
CA VAL A 475 -10.10 -0.43 -17.12
C VAL A 475 -11.24 -1.36 -16.72
N ASP A 476 -11.95 -1.00 -15.64
CA ASP A 476 -13.10 -1.80 -15.21
C ASP A 476 -14.21 -1.72 -16.26
N ASP A 477 -14.64 -2.89 -16.72
CA ASP A 477 -15.71 -3.05 -17.72
C ASP A 477 -17.04 -2.50 -17.23
N LEU A 478 -17.26 -2.47 -15.90
CA LEU A 478 -18.48 -1.94 -15.32
C LEU A 478 -18.60 -0.43 -15.55
N GLU A 479 -17.48 0.30 -15.61
CA GLU A 479 -17.47 1.74 -15.80
C GLU A 479 -17.27 2.12 -17.28
N ALA A 480 -16.65 1.24 -18.07
CA ALA A 480 -16.38 1.41 -19.49
C ALA A 480 -17.58 1.15 -20.42
N GLY A 481 -18.81 1.12 -19.89
CA GLY A 481 -20.05 0.82 -20.62
C GLY A 481 -20.51 1.90 -21.60
N ASP A 482 -19.62 2.35 -22.49
CA ASP A 482 -19.99 3.20 -23.62
C ASP A 482 -20.87 2.36 -24.58
N GLU A 483 -22.03 2.88 -24.99
CA GLU A 483 -22.82 2.32 -26.09
C GLU A 483 -22.60 3.19 -27.32
N GLY A 484 -22.17 2.57 -28.42
CA GLY A 484 -22.00 3.24 -29.70
C GLY A 484 -23.33 3.51 -30.39
N LEU A 485 -23.28 4.32 -31.45
CA LEU A 485 -24.44 4.70 -32.25
C LEU A 485 -25.23 3.50 -32.76
N VAL A 486 -24.54 2.48 -33.28
CA VAL A 486 -25.19 1.26 -33.80
C VAL A 486 -25.92 0.52 -32.68
N GLU A 487 -25.32 0.36 -31.52
CA GLU A 487 -25.95 -0.34 -30.38
C GLU A 487 -27.15 0.44 -29.83
N SER A 488 -27.07 1.77 -29.80
CA SER A 488 -28.17 2.60 -29.30
C SER A 488 -29.40 2.66 -30.22
N VAL A 489 -29.21 2.61 -31.55
CA VAL A 489 -30.29 2.84 -32.53
C VAL A 489 -30.68 1.57 -33.30
N MET A 490 -29.74 0.66 -33.58
CA MET A 490 -29.98 -0.52 -34.42
C MET A 490 -30.19 -1.81 -33.62
N ASP A 491 -29.60 -1.92 -32.42
CA ASP A 491 -29.76 -3.11 -31.58
C ASP A 491 -31.03 -2.99 -30.70
N ASP A 492 -32.15 -3.46 -31.24
CA ASP A 492 -33.41 -3.58 -30.50
C ASP A 492 -33.43 -4.85 -29.63
N ASN A 493 -32.84 -4.73 -28.45
CA ASN A 493 -32.83 -5.79 -27.42
C ASN A 493 -33.99 -5.68 -26.41
N SER A 494 -34.78 -4.60 -26.46
CA SER A 494 -35.93 -4.38 -25.57
C SER A 494 -37.13 -5.23 -25.97
N ILE A 495 -37.73 -5.95 -25.02
CA ILE A 495 -38.93 -6.78 -25.28
C ILE A 495 -40.17 -5.92 -25.54
N ALA A 496 -40.33 -4.83 -24.78
CA ALA A 496 -41.49 -3.96 -24.86
C ALA A 496 -41.14 -2.71 -25.69
N THR A 497 -41.84 -2.51 -26.80
CA THR A 497 -41.70 -1.32 -27.64
C THR A 497 -42.34 -0.08 -27.01
N VAL A 498 -43.41 -0.27 -26.24
CA VAL A 498 -44.08 0.79 -25.47
C VAL A 498 -44.26 0.30 -24.04
N ALA A 499 -43.21 0.45 -23.23
CA ALA A 499 -43.25 0.10 -21.82
C ALA A 499 -44.13 1.08 -21.02
N ARG A 500 -44.69 0.61 -19.91
CA ARG A 500 -45.43 1.46 -18.97
C ARG A 500 -44.48 2.57 -18.45
N PRO A 501 -44.94 3.83 -18.29
CA PRO A 501 -44.09 4.88 -17.73
C PRO A 501 -43.54 4.49 -16.35
N GLY A 502 -42.23 4.67 -16.16
CA GLY A 502 -41.51 4.29 -14.93
C GLY A 502 -41.04 2.83 -14.87
N THR A 503 -41.30 2.01 -15.90
CA THR A 503 -40.79 0.62 -15.97
C THR A 503 -39.70 0.41 -17.03
N SER A 504 -39.32 1.46 -17.76
CA SER A 504 -38.29 1.47 -18.80
C SER A 504 -37.40 2.69 -18.60
N LEU A 505 -36.15 2.60 -19.01
CA LEU A 505 -35.20 3.71 -19.03
C LEU A 505 -35.35 4.54 -20.31
N ARG A 506 -35.85 3.93 -21.40
CA ARG A 506 -36.00 4.58 -22.70
C ARG A 506 -37.26 5.44 -22.80
N THR A 507 -38.33 5.11 -22.08
CA THR A 507 -39.56 5.91 -22.09
C THR A 507 -39.50 7.07 -21.09
N PRO A 508 -39.81 8.31 -21.49
CA PRO A 508 -39.92 9.42 -20.55
C PRO A 508 -41.03 9.12 -19.54
N VAL A 509 -40.74 9.33 -18.26
CA VAL A 509 -41.69 9.11 -17.16
C VAL A 509 -42.78 10.19 -17.22
N ASN A 510 -44.04 9.78 -17.10
CA ASN A 510 -45.15 10.73 -16.94
C ASN A 510 -44.95 11.55 -15.65
N ASP A 511 -45.02 12.86 -15.82
CA ASP A 511 -44.29 13.88 -15.08
C ASP A 511 -44.85 14.22 -13.68
N ASP A 512 -45.45 13.30 -12.92
CA ASP A 512 -46.20 13.65 -11.69
C ASP A 512 -45.35 14.08 -10.46
N LYS A 513 -44.05 14.43 -10.59
CA LYS A 513 -43.13 14.71 -9.46
C LYS A 513 -42.16 15.91 -9.70
N PRO A 514 -41.52 16.48 -8.64
CA PRO A 514 -41.45 17.93 -8.41
C PRO A 514 -40.11 18.60 -8.78
N THR A 515 -39.48 18.25 -9.91
CA THR A 515 -38.33 19.04 -10.39
C THR A 515 -38.62 19.49 -11.82
N SER A 516 -39.21 20.67 -11.93
CA SER A 516 -39.45 21.33 -13.21
C SER A 516 -38.12 21.65 -13.90
N GLN A 517 -38.11 21.59 -15.23
CA GLN A 517 -36.99 22.02 -16.07
C GLN A 517 -36.56 23.47 -15.77
N THR A 518 -37.44 24.26 -15.16
CA THR A 518 -37.17 25.64 -14.70
C THR A 518 -36.14 25.74 -13.57
N LEU A 519 -35.94 24.68 -12.77
CA LEU A 519 -35.04 24.69 -11.61
C LEU A 519 -33.76 23.90 -11.87
N ARG A 520 -33.87 22.74 -12.52
CA ARG A 520 -32.74 21.86 -12.81
C ARG A 520 -32.51 21.75 -14.31
N PRO A 521 -31.32 22.13 -14.81
CA PRO A 521 -30.95 21.94 -16.21
C PRO A 521 -31.11 20.49 -16.66
N GLN A 522 -31.54 20.31 -17.90
CA GLN A 522 -31.69 19.02 -18.54
C GLN A 522 -30.69 18.86 -19.69
N THR A 523 -30.27 17.62 -19.89
CA THR A 523 -29.49 17.19 -21.05
C THR A 523 -30.36 17.08 -22.30
N ALA A 524 -29.75 16.93 -23.47
CA ALA A 524 -30.44 16.79 -24.76
C ALA A 524 -31.50 15.68 -24.80
N SER A 525 -31.40 14.65 -23.95
CA SER A 525 -32.40 13.58 -23.85
C SER A 525 -33.58 13.90 -22.93
N GLY A 526 -33.69 15.12 -22.41
CA GLY A 526 -34.71 15.51 -21.42
C GLY A 526 -34.48 14.97 -20.01
N ARG A 527 -33.28 14.42 -19.73
CA ARG A 527 -32.91 13.91 -18.40
C ARG A 527 -32.22 15.03 -17.60
N PRO A 528 -32.52 15.22 -16.31
CA PRO A 528 -31.86 16.22 -15.49
C PRO A 528 -30.38 15.87 -15.29
N LEU A 529 -29.53 16.88 -15.22
CA LEU A 529 -28.09 16.72 -15.02
C LEU A 529 -27.78 15.91 -13.75
N SER A 530 -26.91 14.89 -13.79
CA SER A 530 -26.49 14.10 -12.61
C SER A 530 -25.31 14.74 -11.87
N GLY A 531 -25.08 14.35 -10.61
CA GLY A 531 -23.99 14.86 -9.77
C GLY A 531 -22.60 14.39 -10.18
N VAL A 532 -22.52 13.28 -10.91
CA VAL A 532 -21.27 12.72 -11.45
C VAL A 532 -21.49 12.30 -12.90
N VAL A 533 -20.59 12.73 -13.77
CA VAL A 533 -20.50 12.26 -15.15
C VAL A 533 -19.68 10.98 -15.17
N ARG A 534 -20.21 9.91 -15.77
CA ARG A 534 -19.54 8.60 -15.89
C ARG A 534 -19.41 8.24 -17.37
N PRO A 535 -18.41 7.45 -17.80
CA PRO A 535 -18.30 7.07 -19.21
C PRO A 535 -19.60 6.44 -19.75
N GLY A 536 -20.18 5.49 -18.99
CA GLY A 536 -21.47 4.88 -19.32
C GLY A 536 -22.73 5.73 -19.04
N SER A 537 -22.63 7.03 -18.74
CA SER A 537 -23.83 7.86 -18.58
C SER A 537 -24.45 8.15 -19.94
N GLN A 538 -25.63 7.58 -20.18
CA GLN A 538 -26.37 7.73 -21.43
C GLN A 538 -27.51 8.75 -21.29
N SER A 539 -27.61 9.62 -22.28
CA SER A 539 -28.75 10.50 -22.54
C SER A 539 -29.37 9.97 -23.84
N GLY A 540 -30.53 9.33 -23.78
CA GLY A 540 -31.07 8.52 -24.89
C GLY A 540 -31.23 9.30 -26.20
N SER A 541 -30.93 8.65 -27.34
CA SER A 541 -31.19 9.16 -28.69
C SER A 541 -32.17 8.25 -29.43
N GLN A 542 -33.06 8.83 -30.24
CA GLN A 542 -34.16 8.09 -30.88
C GLN A 542 -33.93 7.77 -32.36
N ASN A 543 -33.12 8.57 -33.09
CA ASN A 543 -32.98 8.44 -34.55
C ASN A 543 -31.52 8.64 -34.99
N LEU A 544 -31.07 7.83 -35.96
CA LEU A 544 -29.71 7.86 -36.52
C LEU A 544 -29.32 9.23 -37.07
N GLU A 545 -30.21 9.86 -37.85
CA GLU A 545 -29.96 11.19 -38.44
C GLU A 545 -29.80 12.26 -37.37
N ARG A 546 -30.67 12.25 -36.36
CA ARG A 546 -30.56 13.19 -35.22
C ARG A 546 -29.27 12.97 -34.45
N ALA A 547 -28.88 11.72 -34.19
CA ALA A 547 -27.65 11.40 -33.48
C ALA A 547 -26.37 11.81 -34.23
N LEU A 548 -26.42 11.93 -35.56
CA LEU A 548 -25.30 12.40 -36.39
C LEU A 548 -25.21 13.92 -36.48
N VAL A 549 -26.35 14.61 -36.36
CA VAL A 549 -26.44 16.07 -36.43
C VAL A 549 -26.24 16.71 -35.06
N THR A 550 -26.56 16.03 -33.96
CA THR A 550 -26.32 16.52 -32.61
C THR A 550 -24.83 16.52 -32.24
N PRO A 551 -24.40 17.39 -31.30
CA PRO A 551 -23.04 17.38 -30.80
C PRO A 551 -22.62 15.99 -30.30
N ARG A 552 -21.39 15.56 -30.61
CA ARG A 552 -20.92 14.19 -30.34
C ARG A 552 -20.87 13.82 -28.86
N THR A 553 -21.00 14.76 -27.94
CA THR A 553 -21.02 14.53 -26.49
C THR A 553 -22.39 14.81 -25.87
N ALA A 554 -23.44 15.07 -26.67
CA ALA A 554 -24.78 15.36 -26.16
C ALA A 554 -25.43 14.15 -25.47
N HIS A 555 -25.08 12.94 -25.91
CA HIS A 555 -25.66 11.68 -25.46
C HIS A 555 -24.75 10.86 -24.54
N THR A 556 -23.44 11.09 -24.60
CA THR A 556 -22.41 10.32 -23.88
C THR A 556 -21.36 11.24 -23.31
N ALA A 557 -20.74 10.83 -22.19
CA ALA A 557 -19.64 11.57 -21.57
C ALA A 557 -18.40 11.69 -22.47
N ARG A 558 -18.25 10.80 -23.45
CA ARG A 558 -17.17 10.78 -24.44
C ARG A 558 -17.73 10.99 -25.84
N PRO A 559 -16.92 11.46 -26.82
CA PRO A 559 -17.37 11.60 -28.20
C PRO A 559 -17.97 10.30 -28.73
N PHE A 560 -19.22 10.37 -29.20
CA PHE A 560 -20.00 9.25 -29.68
C PHE A 560 -19.31 8.57 -30.86
N SER A 561 -19.14 7.24 -30.77
CA SER A 561 -18.48 6.43 -31.79
C SER A 561 -19.49 5.54 -32.51
N ALA A 562 -19.15 5.08 -33.73
CA ALA A 562 -20.06 4.27 -34.53
C ALA A 562 -20.38 2.91 -33.89
N SER A 563 -19.40 2.27 -33.22
CA SER A 563 -19.58 1.00 -32.51
C SER A 563 -18.63 0.94 -31.32
N THR A 564 -19.13 0.39 -30.21
CA THR A 564 -18.37 0.17 -28.97
C THR A 564 -17.19 -0.76 -29.17
N GLY A 565 -17.22 -1.63 -30.20
CA GLY A 565 -16.14 -2.56 -30.54
C GLY A 565 -14.88 -1.90 -31.13
N ARG A 566 -14.93 -0.60 -31.48
CA ARG A 566 -13.72 0.24 -31.65
C ARG A 566 -13.35 0.92 -30.34
N SER A 567 -13.59 0.25 -29.22
CA SER A 567 -13.21 0.69 -27.89
C SER A 567 -11.73 1.00 -27.88
N VAL A 568 -11.46 2.30 -27.79
CA VAL A 568 -10.33 2.91 -27.10
C VAL A 568 -9.04 2.08 -27.23
N ARG A 569 -8.49 2.02 -28.46
CA ARG A 569 -7.07 2.35 -28.53
C ARG A 569 -7.02 3.80 -28.06
N LEU A 570 -6.84 4.02 -26.76
CA LEU A 570 -6.41 5.31 -26.23
C LEU A 570 -5.33 5.79 -27.21
N GLY A 571 -5.40 7.01 -27.71
CA GLY A 571 -4.53 7.49 -28.79
C GLY A 571 -3.04 7.25 -28.52
N THR A 572 -2.67 7.02 -27.26
CA THR A 572 -1.37 6.52 -26.81
C THR A 572 -1.05 5.07 -27.21
N ALA A 573 -1.98 4.11 -27.23
CA ALA A 573 -1.71 2.73 -27.69
C ALA A 573 -1.38 2.66 -29.19
N SER A 574 -1.99 3.52 -30.02
CA SER A 574 -1.62 3.67 -31.44
C SER A 574 -0.31 4.44 -31.64
N MET A 575 0.07 5.34 -30.72
CA MET A 575 1.34 6.09 -30.76
C MET A 575 2.49 5.36 -30.05
N MET A 576 2.21 4.39 -29.17
CA MET A 576 3.16 3.40 -28.65
C MET A 576 3.48 2.32 -29.69
N GLY A 577 2.70 2.27 -30.78
CA GLY A 577 3.13 1.69 -32.05
C GLY A 577 4.17 2.55 -32.78
N SER A 578 4.95 3.38 -32.07
CA SER A 578 6.13 4.04 -32.61
C SER A 578 7.23 3.00 -32.77
N ALA A 579 7.23 2.36 -33.93
CA ALA A 579 8.32 1.76 -34.72
C ALA A 579 9.40 0.85 -34.07
N ASP A 580 9.62 0.86 -32.74
CA ASP A 580 10.72 0.17 -32.06
C ASP A 580 10.28 -0.86 -30.99
N SER A 581 9.01 -0.91 -30.57
CA SER A 581 8.50 -1.95 -29.66
C SER A 581 7.56 -2.93 -30.37
N GLY A 582 8.07 -4.08 -30.77
CA GLY A 582 7.24 -5.16 -31.35
C GLY A 582 6.21 -5.71 -30.36
N ASP A 583 5.07 -6.20 -30.87
CA ASP A 583 4.05 -6.88 -30.07
C ASP A 583 4.66 -8.01 -29.23
N PHE A 584 4.38 -8.02 -27.92
CA PHE A 584 4.96 -9.00 -27.01
C PHE A 584 4.58 -10.44 -27.38
N ILE A 585 3.31 -10.69 -27.72
CA ILE A 585 2.80 -12.00 -28.12
C ILE A 585 1.99 -11.86 -29.40
N ASN A 586 2.35 -12.62 -30.43
CA ASN A 586 1.54 -12.74 -31.64
C ASN A 586 0.44 -13.79 -31.43
N LEU A 587 -0.81 -13.34 -31.29
CA LEU A 587 -1.98 -14.19 -31.01
C LEU A 587 -2.22 -15.26 -32.08
N ALA A 588 -1.94 -14.96 -33.36
CA ALA A 588 -2.18 -15.89 -34.45
C ALA A 588 -1.25 -17.12 -34.42
N ARG A 589 -0.10 -17.01 -33.75
CA ARG A 589 0.88 -18.11 -33.61
C ARG A 589 0.66 -18.94 -32.35
N LEU A 590 -0.24 -18.51 -31.46
CA LEU A 590 -0.39 -19.09 -30.14
C LEU A 590 -1.37 -20.28 -30.15
N ASN A 591 -0.92 -21.44 -29.67
CA ASN A 591 -1.74 -22.65 -29.61
C ASN A 591 -2.62 -22.69 -28.34
N LEU A 592 -3.83 -22.13 -28.43
CA LEU A 592 -4.77 -21.96 -27.30
C LEU A 592 -5.08 -23.23 -26.49
N PRO A 593 -5.32 -24.43 -27.05
CA PRO A 593 -5.57 -25.65 -26.29
C PRO A 593 -4.45 -25.99 -25.31
N LYS A 594 -3.18 -25.73 -25.69
CA LYS A 594 -2.03 -26.01 -24.84
C LYS A 594 -2.03 -25.11 -23.61
N TYR A 595 -2.37 -23.83 -23.78
CA TYR A 595 -2.42 -22.88 -22.67
C TYR A 595 -3.67 -23.08 -21.81
N ALA A 596 -4.80 -23.47 -22.40
CA ALA A 596 -6.04 -23.74 -21.68
C ALA A 596 -5.93 -24.85 -20.62
N THR A 597 -5.03 -25.82 -20.79
CA THR A 597 -4.79 -26.87 -19.79
C THR A 597 -3.97 -26.40 -18.59
N ILE A 598 -3.38 -25.19 -18.64
CA ILE A 598 -2.50 -24.65 -17.61
C ILE A 598 -3.15 -23.42 -16.97
N PRO A 599 -3.93 -23.56 -15.86
CA PRO A 599 -4.77 -22.48 -15.34
C PRO A 599 -4.00 -21.23 -14.94
N TRP A 600 -2.83 -21.36 -14.33
CA TRP A 600 -2.05 -20.22 -13.82
C TRP A 600 -1.46 -19.35 -14.93
N ILE A 601 -1.31 -19.88 -16.15
CA ILE A 601 -0.92 -19.12 -17.35
C ILE A 601 -2.16 -18.65 -18.13
N ALA A 602 -3.18 -19.51 -18.22
CA ALA A 602 -4.42 -19.20 -18.93
C ALA A 602 -5.15 -17.98 -18.37
N LYS A 603 -5.23 -17.82 -17.04
CA LYS A 603 -5.93 -16.67 -16.43
C LYS A 603 -5.26 -15.33 -16.80
N PRO A 604 -3.95 -15.12 -16.57
CA PRO A 604 -3.25 -13.92 -17.02
C PRO A 604 -3.29 -13.70 -18.54
N LEU A 605 -3.20 -14.78 -19.32
CA LEU A 605 -3.27 -14.69 -20.77
C LEU A 605 -4.66 -14.24 -21.23
N CYS A 606 -5.73 -14.72 -20.61
CA CYS A 606 -7.10 -14.29 -20.92
C CYS A 606 -7.29 -12.80 -20.62
N GLU A 607 -6.79 -12.31 -19.48
CA GLU A 607 -6.82 -10.89 -19.13
C GLU A 607 -5.99 -10.05 -20.10
N TYR A 608 -4.81 -10.51 -20.49
CA TYR A 608 -3.97 -9.85 -21.49
C TYR A 608 -4.67 -9.74 -22.86
N ILE A 609 -5.28 -10.83 -23.34
CA ILE A 609 -6.01 -10.82 -24.62
C ILE A 609 -7.22 -9.88 -24.54
N LEU A 610 -7.93 -9.87 -23.41
CA LEU A 610 -9.16 -9.09 -23.24
C LEU A 610 -8.90 -7.59 -23.04
N TYR A 611 -7.87 -7.20 -22.29
CA TYR A 611 -7.62 -5.79 -21.92
C TYR A 611 -6.52 -5.13 -22.73
N HIS A 612 -5.37 -5.79 -22.91
CA HIS A 612 -4.24 -5.19 -23.64
C HIS A 612 -4.41 -5.32 -25.16
N GLN A 613 -4.78 -6.51 -25.66
CA GLN A 613 -4.99 -6.73 -27.09
C GLN A 613 -6.42 -6.37 -27.55
N ASN A 614 -7.37 -6.37 -26.62
CA ASN A 614 -8.80 -6.13 -26.86
C ASN A 614 -9.42 -7.05 -27.93
N ASP A 615 -8.92 -8.30 -28.05
CA ASP A 615 -9.48 -9.31 -28.96
C ASP A 615 -10.44 -10.24 -28.20
N VAL A 616 -11.72 -9.82 -28.17
CA VAL A 616 -12.78 -10.53 -27.44
C VAL A 616 -13.02 -11.95 -28.00
N ARG A 617 -12.80 -12.18 -29.29
CA ARG A 617 -13.08 -13.47 -29.93
C ARG A 617 -12.05 -14.52 -29.51
N MET A 618 -10.77 -14.16 -29.54
CA MET A 618 -9.70 -15.04 -29.09
C MET A 618 -9.77 -15.28 -27.58
N ALA A 619 -10.14 -14.26 -26.79
CA ALA A 619 -10.39 -14.43 -25.36
C ALA A 619 -11.54 -15.41 -25.09
N LEU A 620 -12.63 -15.33 -25.86
CA LEU A 620 -13.76 -16.24 -25.75
C LEU A 620 -13.36 -17.69 -26.05
N ASP A 621 -12.59 -17.92 -27.12
CA ASP A 621 -12.11 -19.27 -27.48
C ASP A 621 -11.18 -19.85 -26.39
N LEU A 622 -10.26 -19.03 -25.86
CA LEU A 622 -9.41 -19.44 -24.73
C LEU A 622 -10.26 -19.80 -23.50
N ALA A 623 -11.24 -18.95 -23.16
CA ALA A 623 -12.12 -19.16 -22.01
C ALA A 623 -13.02 -20.39 -22.19
N ALA A 624 -13.51 -20.65 -23.39
CA ALA A 624 -14.31 -21.84 -23.71
C ALA A 624 -13.48 -23.13 -23.59
N ARG A 625 -12.24 -23.13 -24.09
CA ARG A 625 -11.34 -24.29 -23.94
C ARG A 625 -10.93 -24.50 -22.48
N SER A 626 -10.71 -23.41 -21.75
CA SER A 626 -10.33 -23.46 -20.33
C SER A 626 -11.49 -23.94 -19.45
N THR A 627 -12.74 -23.53 -19.74
CA THR A 627 -13.91 -24.07 -19.03
C THR A 627 -14.07 -25.57 -19.25
N GLN A 628 -13.85 -26.06 -20.49
CA GLN A 628 -13.88 -27.48 -20.80
C GLN A 628 -12.76 -28.25 -20.06
N ALA A 629 -11.54 -27.70 -20.03
CA ALA A 629 -10.41 -28.30 -19.32
C ALA A 629 -10.65 -28.43 -17.80
N VAL A 630 -11.40 -27.49 -17.20
CA VAL A 630 -11.78 -27.51 -15.78
C VAL A 630 -13.16 -28.15 -15.56
N HIS A 631 -13.72 -28.83 -16.57
CA HIS A 631 -15.03 -29.51 -16.49
C HIS A 631 -16.18 -28.63 -15.97
N PHE A 632 -16.20 -27.34 -16.33
CA PHE A 632 -17.23 -26.37 -15.92
C PHE A 632 -17.35 -26.15 -14.40
N ASN A 633 -16.31 -26.49 -13.64
CA ASN A 633 -16.26 -26.39 -12.17
C ASN A 633 -15.59 -25.11 -11.65
N ASP A 634 -15.31 -24.09 -12.47
CA ASP A 634 -14.75 -22.80 -12.00
C ASP A 634 -15.71 -21.66 -12.38
N TRP A 635 -16.13 -20.88 -11.37
CA TRP A 635 -17.02 -19.73 -11.57
C TRP A 635 -16.32 -18.63 -12.36
N TRP A 636 -15.00 -18.49 -12.20
CA TRP A 636 -14.23 -17.41 -12.81
C TRP A 636 -14.25 -17.52 -14.34
N TRP A 637 -14.10 -18.72 -14.88
CA TRP A 637 -14.14 -18.92 -16.33
C TRP A 637 -15.54 -18.72 -16.93
N LYS A 638 -16.60 -19.14 -16.23
CA LYS A 638 -18.00 -18.84 -16.63
C LYS A 638 -18.23 -17.33 -16.63
N PHE A 639 -17.72 -16.64 -15.62
CA PHE A 639 -17.79 -15.19 -15.53
C PHE A 639 -17.04 -14.51 -16.68
N GLN A 640 -15.81 -14.93 -17.01
CA GLN A 640 -15.08 -14.39 -18.17
C GLN A 640 -15.79 -14.66 -19.50
N LEU A 641 -16.40 -15.84 -19.69
CA LEU A 641 -17.24 -16.11 -20.85
C LEU A 641 -18.44 -15.16 -20.92
N GLY A 642 -19.13 -14.95 -19.79
CA GLY A 642 -20.22 -13.97 -19.70
C GLY A 642 -19.78 -12.56 -20.10
N LYS A 643 -18.58 -12.13 -19.66
CA LYS A 643 -18.00 -10.85 -20.06
C LYS A 643 -17.68 -10.77 -21.55
N CYS A 644 -17.14 -11.84 -22.14
CA CYS A 644 -16.90 -11.90 -23.58
C CYS A 644 -18.22 -11.78 -24.36
N TYR A 645 -19.26 -12.54 -23.96
CA TYR A 645 -20.58 -12.44 -24.57
C TYR A 645 -21.19 -11.04 -24.42
N PHE A 646 -21.04 -10.42 -23.25
CA PHE A 646 -21.52 -9.06 -22.99
C PHE A 646 -20.85 -8.02 -23.92
N ARG A 647 -19.52 -8.11 -24.09
CA ARG A 647 -18.78 -7.24 -25.02
C ARG A 647 -19.13 -7.51 -26.49
N MET A 648 -19.52 -8.74 -26.84
CA MET A 648 -20.00 -9.08 -28.19
C MET A 648 -21.46 -8.70 -28.46
N GLY A 649 -22.20 -8.21 -27.45
CA GLY A 649 -23.62 -7.87 -27.57
C GLY A 649 -24.58 -9.04 -27.38
N LEU A 650 -24.09 -10.25 -27.10
CA LEU A 650 -24.91 -11.45 -26.86
C LEU A 650 -25.43 -11.49 -25.42
N LEU A 651 -26.33 -10.55 -25.09
CA LEU A 651 -26.80 -10.28 -23.73
C LEU A 651 -27.46 -11.49 -23.05
N ARG A 652 -28.25 -12.27 -23.79
CA ARG A 652 -28.95 -13.45 -23.24
C ARG A 652 -28.02 -14.61 -22.91
N ASP A 653 -26.97 -14.80 -23.69
CA ASP A 653 -25.97 -15.83 -23.40
C ASP A 653 -25.04 -15.38 -22.27
N ALA A 654 -24.72 -14.08 -22.18
CA ALA A 654 -24.06 -13.50 -21.02
C ALA A 654 -24.88 -13.72 -19.74
N GLU A 655 -26.18 -13.44 -19.76
CA GLU A 655 -27.11 -13.67 -18.65
C GLU A 655 -27.03 -15.11 -18.13
N LYS A 656 -27.10 -16.11 -19.04
CA LYS A 656 -26.99 -17.53 -18.69
C LYS A 656 -25.66 -17.85 -17.99
N GLN A 657 -24.55 -17.32 -18.49
CA GLN A 657 -23.22 -17.57 -17.90
C GLN A 657 -23.07 -16.92 -16.53
N PHE A 658 -23.55 -15.69 -16.34
CA PHE A 658 -23.52 -15.02 -15.03
C PHE A 658 -24.39 -15.73 -14.01
N LEU A 659 -25.61 -16.17 -14.39
CA LEU A 659 -26.45 -16.99 -13.51
C LEU A 659 -25.80 -18.35 -13.19
N SER A 660 -25.10 -18.97 -14.15
CA SER A 660 -24.35 -20.21 -13.92
C SER A 660 -23.17 -20.02 -12.97
N ALA A 661 -22.47 -18.88 -13.05
CA ALA A 661 -21.40 -18.52 -12.13
C ALA A 661 -21.95 -18.29 -10.70
N LEU A 662 -23.05 -17.55 -10.56
CA LEU A 662 -23.71 -17.31 -9.27
C LEU A 662 -24.19 -18.59 -8.60
N LYS A 663 -24.76 -19.55 -9.37
CA LYS A 663 -25.16 -20.86 -8.84
C LYS A 663 -24.00 -21.65 -8.23
N GLN A 664 -22.78 -21.39 -8.69
CA GLN A 664 -21.61 -22.10 -8.24
C GLN A 664 -20.96 -21.42 -7.04
N GLN A 665 -20.73 -20.11 -7.14
CA GLN A 665 -20.25 -19.28 -6.05
C GLN A 665 -20.86 -17.88 -6.18
N GLU A 666 -21.53 -17.44 -5.12
CA GLU A 666 -22.07 -16.09 -5.05
C GLU A 666 -20.93 -15.11 -4.81
N MET A 667 -20.75 -14.17 -5.74
CA MET A 667 -19.71 -13.14 -5.73
C MET A 667 -20.33 -11.82 -6.18
N ILE A 668 -19.74 -10.70 -5.76
CA ILE A 668 -20.27 -9.35 -6.05
C ILE A 668 -20.27 -9.05 -7.55
N PHE A 669 -19.17 -9.34 -8.27
CA PHE A 669 -19.02 -8.98 -9.68
C PHE A 669 -20.10 -9.58 -10.60
N PRO A 670 -20.44 -10.88 -10.54
CA PRO A 670 -21.55 -11.42 -11.32
C PRO A 670 -22.89 -10.69 -11.13
N TYR A 671 -23.23 -10.22 -9.91
CA TYR A 671 -24.46 -9.41 -9.70
C TYR A 671 -24.38 -8.06 -10.42
N LEU A 672 -23.23 -7.37 -10.36
CA LEU A 672 -23.02 -6.09 -11.04
C LEU A 672 -23.17 -6.23 -12.56
N PHE A 673 -22.55 -7.24 -13.17
CA PHE A 673 -22.65 -7.49 -14.61
C PHE A 673 -24.05 -7.96 -15.04
N LEU A 674 -24.71 -8.80 -14.23
CA LEU A 674 -26.08 -9.22 -14.51
C LEU A 674 -27.05 -8.04 -14.50
N ALA A 675 -26.90 -7.12 -13.54
CA ALA A 675 -27.69 -5.89 -13.50
C ALA A 675 -27.43 -5.01 -14.74
N GLN A 676 -26.18 -4.91 -15.20
CA GLN A 676 -25.85 -4.20 -16.45
C GLN A 676 -26.47 -4.85 -17.68
N VAL A 677 -26.47 -6.19 -17.75
CA VAL A 677 -27.20 -6.93 -18.79
C VAL A 677 -28.68 -6.53 -18.79
N TYR A 678 -29.33 -6.49 -17.63
CA TYR A 678 -30.73 -6.07 -17.52
C TYR A 678 -30.95 -4.60 -17.88
N VAL A 679 -30.02 -3.71 -17.55
CA VAL A 679 -30.06 -2.30 -17.99
C VAL A 679 -29.99 -2.21 -19.52
N ARG A 680 -29.11 -2.97 -20.18
CA ARG A 680 -29.03 -3.03 -21.66
C ARG A 680 -30.26 -3.66 -22.31
N LEU A 681 -30.92 -4.60 -21.62
CA LEU A 681 -32.20 -5.19 -22.05
C LEU A 681 -33.41 -4.27 -21.76
N ASP A 682 -33.19 -3.08 -21.20
CA ASP A 682 -34.23 -2.14 -20.75
C ASP A 682 -35.19 -2.72 -19.69
N GLN A 683 -34.65 -3.49 -18.74
CA GLN A 683 -35.36 -4.11 -17.62
C GLN A 683 -34.86 -3.59 -16.25
N PRO A 684 -35.08 -2.30 -15.92
CA PRO A 684 -34.53 -1.68 -14.71
C PRO A 684 -35.08 -2.27 -13.41
N LEU A 685 -36.34 -2.75 -13.41
CA LEU A 685 -36.93 -3.39 -12.22
C LEU A 685 -36.25 -4.71 -11.89
N SER A 686 -36.00 -5.54 -12.90
CA SER A 686 -35.24 -6.80 -12.72
C SER A 686 -33.81 -6.53 -12.25
N ALA A 687 -33.17 -5.48 -12.77
CA ALA A 687 -31.86 -5.04 -12.28
C ALA A 687 -31.90 -4.65 -10.79
N ILE A 688 -32.92 -3.89 -10.34
CA ILE A 688 -33.10 -3.55 -8.92
C ILE A 688 -33.30 -4.81 -8.07
N GLU A 689 -34.13 -5.76 -8.52
CA GLU A 689 -34.31 -7.04 -7.82
C GLU A 689 -33.00 -7.82 -7.69
N THR A 690 -32.13 -7.76 -8.71
CA THR A 690 -30.84 -8.45 -8.69
C THR A 690 -29.85 -7.80 -7.74
N TYR A 691 -29.87 -6.47 -7.63
CA TYR A 691 -29.14 -5.77 -6.59
C TYR A 691 -29.68 -6.10 -5.21
N ASP A 692 -31.00 -6.16 -5.03
CA ASP A 692 -31.61 -6.53 -3.74
C ASP A 692 -31.24 -7.96 -3.32
N ARG A 693 -31.20 -8.92 -4.25
CA ARG A 693 -30.67 -10.27 -3.99
C ARG A 693 -29.19 -10.25 -3.61
N GLY A 694 -28.38 -9.47 -4.32
CA GLY A 694 -26.96 -9.30 -3.98
C GLY A 694 -26.75 -8.69 -2.60
N LEU A 695 -27.59 -7.72 -2.21
CA LEU A 695 -27.53 -7.05 -0.90
C LEU A 695 -28.02 -7.93 0.25
N GLN A 696 -28.88 -8.92 -0.01
CA GLN A 696 -29.23 -9.95 0.99
C GLN A 696 -28.02 -10.81 1.34
N MET A 697 -27.17 -11.13 0.36
CA MET A 697 -25.97 -11.96 0.54
C MET A 697 -24.76 -11.16 1.02
N PHE A 698 -24.59 -9.94 0.51
CA PHE A 698 -23.54 -9.01 0.87
C PHE A 698 -24.15 -7.72 1.46
N PRO A 699 -24.54 -7.74 2.75
CA PRO A 699 -25.06 -6.55 3.40
C PRO A 699 -24.06 -5.42 3.33
N LYS A 700 -24.52 -4.21 2.96
CA LYS A 700 -23.73 -2.97 2.91
C LYS A 700 -22.64 -2.89 1.83
N GLU A 701 -22.64 -3.76 0.82
CA GLU A 701 -21.71 -3.61 -0.30
C GLU A 701 -22.00 -2.31 -1.10
N VAL A 702 -21.02 -1.42 -1.12
CA VAL A 702 -21.10 -0.06 -1.68
C VAL A 702 -21.46 -0.08 -3.18
N ARG A 703 -20.81 -0.95 -3.96
CA ARG A 703 -21.00 -1.00 -5.43
C ARG A 703 -22.43 -1.38 -5.82
N LEU A 704 -23.05 -2.31 -5.08
CA LEU A 704 -24.42 -2.75 -5.34
C LEU A 704 -25.43 -1.65 -4.97
N LEU A 705 -25.24 -0.98 -3.82
CA LEU A 705 -26.07 0.15 -3.41
C LEU A 705 -25.95 1.32 -4.39
N ALA A 706 -24.73 1.67 -4.81
CA ALA A 706 -24.48 2.70 -5.82
C ALA A 706 -25.14 2.34 -7.15
N GLY A 707 -24.96 1.11 -7.64
CA GLY A 707 -25.63 0.60 -8.84
C GLY A 707 -27.16 0.73 -8.77
N LYS A 708 -27.77 0.37 -7.64
CA LYS A 708 -29.22 0.53 -7.41
C LYS A 708 -29.64 2.00 -7.42
N ALA A 709 -28.88 2.88 -6.76
CA ALA A 709 -29.16 4.30 -6.74
C ALA A 709 -29.08 4.93 -8.15
N ARG A 710 -28.11 4.51 -8.98
CA ARG A 710 -27.98 4.94 -10.38
C ARG A 710 -29.23 4.62 -11.20
N ILE A 711 -29.77 3.41 -11.06
CA ILE A 711 -30.99 3.01 -11.77
C ILE A 711 -32.19 3.83 -11.30
N LEU A 712 -32.30 4.09 -9.99
CA LEU A 712 -33.36 4.93 -9.44
C LEU A 712 -33.27 6.39 -9.91
N GLU A 713 -32.06 6.94 -10.03
CA GLU A 713 -31.85 8.26 -10.66
C GLU A 713 -32.28 8.26 -12.12
N ALA A 714 -31.93 7.21 -12.87
CA ALA A 714 -32.30 7.06 -14.28
C ALA A 714 -33.82 6.88 -14.48
N LEU A 715 -34.53 6.31 -13.50
CA LEU A 715 -35.99 6.22 -13.44
C LEU A 715 -36.68 7.51 -12.93
N HIS A 716 -35.92 8.57 -12.65
CA HIS A 716 -36.40 9.83 -12.04
C HIS A 716 -37.02 9.68 -10.64
N GLU A 717 -36.77 8.58 -9.91
CA GLU A 717 -37.18 8.41 -8.51
C GLU A 717 -36.17 9.02 -7.54
N LEU A 718 -35.86 10.32 -7.70
CA LEU A 718 -34.79 11.03 -6.97
C LEU A 718 -34.88 10.87 -5.45
N GLY A 719 -36.09 10.95 -4.88
CA GLY A 719 -36.28 10.81 -3.43
C GLY A 719 -35.92 9.41 -2.89
N ARG A 720 -36.09 8.35 -3.69
CA ARG A 720 -35.64 7.00 -3.34
C ARG A 720 -34.14 6.85 -3.57
N ALA A 721 -33.61 7.39 -4.67
CA ALA A 721 -32.18 7.39 -4.95
C ALA A 721 -31.38 8.03 -3.80
N VAL A 722 -31.81 9.18 -3.29
CA VAL A 722 -31.17 9.86 -2.15
C VAL A 722 -31.18 9.01 -0.88
N LYS A 723 -32.24 8.22 -0.63
CA LYS A 723 -32.26 7.29 0.50
C LYS A 723 -31.20 6.21 0.34
N VAL A 724 -31.08 5.61 -0.85
CA VAL A 724 -30.07 4.59 -1.15
C VAL A 724 -28.66 5.18 -1.09
N TYR A 725 -28.42 6.39 -1.62
CA TYR A 725 -27.12 7.04 -1.47
C TYR A 725 -26.79 7.38 0.00
N ARG A 726 -27.77 7.66 0.86
CA ARG A 726 -27.51 7.79 2.30
C ARG A 726 -27.10 6.46 2.94
N GLU A 727 -27.67 5.34 2.49
CA GLU A 727 -27.21 3.99 2.89
C GLU A 727 -25.79 3.72 2.39
N VAL A 728 -25.42 4.16 1.18
CA VAL A 728 -24.02 4.17 0.72
C VAL A 728 -23.14 4.94 1.69
N LEU A 729 -23.49 6.19 2.03
CA LEU A 729 -22.70 7.03 2.93
C LEU A 729 -22.58 6.49 4.36
N SER A 730 -23.55 5.67 4.79
CA SER A 730 -23.49 4.97 6.08
C SER A 730 -22.52 3.80 6.09
N SER A 731 -22.21 3.26 4.91
CA SER A 731 -21.28 2.13 4.73
C SER A 731 -19.89 2.65 4.39
N ASP A 732 -19.81 3.53 3.39
CA ASP A 732 -18.60 4.26 3.03
C ASP A 732 -18.84 5.77 3.09
N ALA A 733 -18.26 6.38 4.11
CA ALA A 733 -18.29 7.81 4.35
C ALA A 733 -17.51 8.62 3.29
N THR A 734 -16.73 7.97 2.43
CA THR A 734 -15.84 8.64 1.48
C THR A 734 -16.29 8.54 0.03
N ASP A 735 -17.38 7.82 -0.25
CA ASP A 735 -17.87 7.62 -1.61
C ASP A 735 -18.20 8.97 -2.28
N PHE A 736 -17.40 9.32 -3.28
CA PHE A 736 -17.51 10.59 -4.00
C PHE A 736 -18.86 10.71 -4.72
N GLU A 737 -19.33 9.60 -5.30
CA GLU A 737 -20.54 9.54 -6.10
C GLU A 737 -21.78 9.87 -5.28
N ALA A 738 -21.97 9.17 -4.15
CA ALA A 738 -23.07 9.43 -3.25
C ALA A 738 -23.05 10.87 -2.72
N ILE A 739 -21.88 11.40 -2.34
CA ILE A 739 -21.76 12.78 -1.83
C ILE A 739 -22.17 13.80 -2.89
N ALA A 740 -21.65 13.67 -4.12
CA ALA A 740 -21.93 14.60 -5.21
C ALA A 740 -23.39 14.55 -5.66
N SER A 741 -23.97 13.36 -5.82
CA SER A 741 -25.39 13.21 -6.20
C SER A 741 -26.35 13.72 -5.12
N ILE A 742 -26.07 13.48 -3.84
CA ILE A 742 -26.85 14.04 -2.73
C ILE A 742 -26.70 15.58 -2.68
N GLY A 743 -25.47 16.08 -2.81
CA GLY A 743 -25.19 17.52 -2.83
C GLY A 743 -25.94 18.24 -3.94
N LEU A 744 -25.91 17.69 -5.16
CA LEU A 744 -26.63 18.23 -6.31
C LEU A 744 -28.15 18.23 -6.08
N HIS A 745 -28.70 17.15 -5.52
CA HIS A 745 -30.12 17.07 -5.22
C HIS A 745 -30.55 18.13 -4.20
N HIS A 746 -29.78 18.33 -3.13
CA HIS A 746 -30.07 19.37 -2.14
C HIS A 746 -29.92 20.79 -2.70
N PHE A 747 -28.96 21.02 -3.59
CA PHE A 747 -28.78 22.31 -4.25
C PHE A 747 -30.04 22.71 -5.04
N TYR A 748 -30.54 21.82 -5.91
CA TYR A 748 -31.75 22.08 -6.70
C TYR A 748 -33.07 21.93 -5.92
N SER A 749 -33.02 21.40 -4.69
CA SER A 749 -34.16 21.35 -3.76
C SER A 749 -34.21 22.58 -2.83
N ASP A 750 -33.57 23.69 -3.23
CA ASP A 750 -33.53 24.96 -2.49
C ASP A 750 -32.83 24.86 -1.12
N GLN A 751 -31.83 23.97 -0.98
CA GLN A 751 -31.03 23.79 0.23
C GLN A 751 -29.51 23.89 -0.07
N PRO A 752 -29.02 25.06 -0.54
CA PRO A 752 -27.62 25.24 -0.93
C PRO A 752 -26.64 25.13 0.24
N GLU A 753 -27.05 25.47 1.46
CA GLU A 753 -26.23 25.31 2.66
C GLU A 753 -25.88 23.85 2.94
N VAL A 754 -26.85 22.95 2.76
CA VAL A 754 -26.65 21.51 2.94
C VAL A 754 -25.77 20.96 1.82
N ALA A 755 -26.02 21.37 0.58
CA ALA A 755 -25.18 21.02 -0.56
C ALA A 755 -23.71 21.44 -0.35
N LEU A 756 -23.49 22.65 0.16
CA LEU A 756 -22.17 23.17 0.48
C LEU A 756 -21.43 22.29 1.50
N ARG A 757 -22.12 21.75 2.50
CA ARG A 757 -21.52 20.81 3.47
C ARG A 757 -21.05 19.52 2.80
N TYR A 758 -21.82 18.98 1.86
CA TYR A 758 -21.44 17.79 1.10
C TYR A 758 -20.25 18.08 0.17
N TYR A 759 -20.25 19.18 -0.58
CA TYR A 759 -19.10 19.52 -1.43
C TYR A 759 -17.83 19.87 -0.62
N ARG A 760 -17.96 20.52 0.55
CA ARG A 760 -16.82 20.75 1.46
C ARG A 760 -16.23 19.44 1.98
N ARG A 761 -17.04 18.41 2.18
CA ARG A 761 -16.55 17.07 2.53
C ARG A 761 -15.69 16.49 1.42
N ILE A 762 -16.10 16.60 0.16
CA ILE A 762 -15.27 16.21 -0.99
C ILE A 762 -13.93 16.93 -0.99
N LEU A 763 -13.95 18.24 -0.73
CA LEU A 763 -12.73 19.05 -0.64
C LEU A 763 -11.81 18.59 0.51
N GLN A 764 -12.37 18.23 1.67
CA GLN A 764 -11.61 17.72 2.82
C GLN A 764 -10.93 16.37 2.53
N MET A 765 -11.46 15.57 1.59
CA MET A 765 -10.83 14.32 1.15
C MET A 765 -9.65 14.54 0.20
N GLY A 766 -9.34 15.80 -0.17
CA GLY A 766 -8.18 16.15 -0.98
C GLY A 766 -8.44 16.22 -2.50
N VAL A 767 -9.69 16.05 -2.95
CA VAL A 767 -10.04 16.19 -4.38
C VAL A 767 -10.00 17.68 -4.76
N GLN A 768 -9.18 18.03 -5.76
CA GLN A 768 -9.03 19.40 -6.26
C GLN A 768 -9.33 19.47 -7.76
N ASN A 769 -10.60 19.60 -8.11
CA ASN A 769 -11.07 19.70 -9.50
C ASN A 769 -11.71 21.06 -9.77
N ALA A 770 -11.61 21.55 -11.01
CA ALA A 770 -12.25 22.80 -11.43
C ALA A 770 -13.77 22.78 -11.22
N GLU A 771 -14.43 21.69 -11.61
CA GLU A 771 -15.87 21.48 -11.44
C GLU A 771 -16.31 21.55 -9.96
N LEU A 772 -15.51 20.97 -9.06
CA LEU A 772 -15.81 20.99 -7.63
C LEU A 772 -15.76 22.42 -7.08
N TYR A 773 -14.71 23.18 -7.41
CA TYR A 773 -14.61 24.58 -7.00
C TYR A 773 -15.72 25.45 -7.60
N ASN A 774 -16.13 25.17 -8.84
CA ASN A 774 -17.28 25.81 -9.48
C ASN A 774 -18.59 25.52 -8.71
N ASN A 775 -18.84 24.25 -8.37
CA ASN A 775 -20.02 23.84 -7.60
C ASN A 775 -20.01 24.44 -6.18
N ILE A 776 -18.85 24.50 -5.52
CA ILE A 776 -18.71 25.17 -4.22
C ILE A 776 -18.95 26.68 -4.37
N GLY A 777 -18.43 27.32 -5.42
CA GLY A 777 -18.65 28.75 -5.70
C GLY A 777 -20.13 29.08 -5.84
N LEU A 778 -20.86 28.29 -6.62
CA LEU A 778 -22.32 28.37 -6.76
C LEU A 778 -23.03 28.15 -5.42
N CYS A 779 -22.69 27.08 -4.70
CA CYS A 779 -23.31 26.80 -3.40
C CYS A 779 -23.05 27.93 -2.39
N CYS A 780 -21.85 28.49 -2.35
CA CYS A 780 -21.52 29.65 -1.51
C CYS A 780 -22.34 30.87 -1.91
N PHE A 781 -22.51 31.13 -3.20
CA PHE A 781 -23.30 32.26 -3.68
C PHE A 781 -24.77 32.15 -3.27
N PHE A 782 -25.41 31.01 -3.57
CA PHE A 782 -26.82 30.78 -3.21
C PHE A 782 -27.03 30.62 -1.69
N ALA A 783 -26.01 30.22 -0.93
CA ALA A 783 -25.99 30.25 0.53
C ALA A 783 -25.60 31.63 1.11
N GLN A 784 -25.50 32.68 0.27
CA GLN A 784 -25.19 34.06 0.66
C GLN A 784 -23.81 34.27 1.32
N GLN A 785 -22.86 33.36 1.10
CA GLN A 785 -21.46 33.44 1.56
C GLN A 785 -20.55 34.07 0.50
N TYR A 786 -20.76 35.35 0.21
CA TYR A 786 -20.11 36.05 -0.91
C TYR A 786 -18.57 36.13 -0.80
N ASP A 787 -18.01 36.18 0.41
CA ASP A 787 -16.56 36.30 0.66
C ASP A 787 -15.73 35.17 0.03
N MET A 788 -16.33 33.98 -0.06
CA MET A 788 -15.69 32.77 -0.55
C MET A 788 -15.99 32.49 -2.03
N THR A 789 -17.10 33.03 -2.55
CA THR A 789 -17.57 32.77 -3.92
C THR A 789 -16.53 33.10 -4.98
N LEU A 790 -16.00 34.33 -4.98
CA LEU A 790 -15.04 34.77 -6.01
C LEU A 790 -13.72 33.98 -5.92
N LYS A 791 -13.22 33.73 -4.71
CA LYS A 791 -12.00 32.93 -4.50
C LYS A 791 -12.15 31.50 -5.02
N CYS A 792 -13.33 30.90 -4.87
CA CYS A 792 -13.62 29.57 -5.40
C CYS A 792 -13.64 29.58 -6.93
N PHE A 793 -14.26 30.57 -7.56
CA PHE A 793 -14.26 30.70 -9.03
C PHE A 793 -12.87 30.99 -9.60
N ASP A 794 -12.07 31.85 -8.96
CA ASP A 794 -10.68 32.09 -9.36
C ASP A 794 -9.88 30.78 -9.33
N ARG A 795 -10.06 29.96 -8.28
CA ARG A 795 -9.40 28.66 -8.18
C ARG A 795 -9.90 27.67 -9.23
N ALA A 796 -11.21 27.68 -9.54
CA ALA A 796 -11.77 26.88 -10.61
C ALA A 796 -11.15 27.24 -11.97
N LEU A 797 -11.04 28.53 -12.30
CA LEU A 797 -10.41 29.01 -13.53
C LEU A 797 -8.93 28.64 -13.63
N CYS A 798 -8.18 28.68 -12.51
CA CYS A 798 -6.79 28.25 -12.47
C CYS A 798 -6.59 26.76 -12.76
N LEU A 799 -7.57 25.93 -12.40
CA LEU A 799 -7.52 24.46 -12.56
C LEU A 799 -8.22 23.98 -13.83
N ALA A 800 -9.04 24.82 -14.48
CA ALA A 800 -9.88 24.42 -15.60
C ALA A 800 -9.07 24.19 -16.87
N GLU A 801 -9.38 23.09 -17.57
CA GLU A 801 -9.06 22.90 -18.98
C GLU A 801 -10.00 23.74 -19.86
N ASP A 802 -9.65 23.96 -21.13
CA ASP A 802 -10.39 24.87 -22.02
C ASP A 802 -11.87 24.49 -22.19
N SER A 803 -12.19 23.18 -22.14
CA SER A 803 -13.56 22.65 -22.19
C SER A 803 -14.41 23.10 -21.00
N VAL A 804 -13.89 22.97 -19.78
CA VAL A 804 -14.58 23.29 -18.53
C VAL A 804 -14.58 24.80 -18.26
N ARG A 805 -13.59 25.53 -18.78
CA ARG A 805 -13.45 26.97 -18.56
C ARG A 805 -14.66 27.76 -19.06
N GLY A 806 -15.29 27.32 -20.15
CA GLY A 806 -16.53 27.89 -20.65
C GLY A 806 -17.65 27.85 -19.61
N ASP A 807 -17.87 26.70 -18.98
CA ASP A 807 -18.94 26.51 -17.98
C ASP A 807 -18.67 27.32 -16.71
N VAL A 808 -17.41 27.48 -16.31
CA VAL A 808 -17.04 28.33 -15.17
C VAL A 808 -17.35 29.80 -15.46
N TRP A 809 -16.99 30.32 -16.64
CA TRP A 809 -17.35 31.69 -17.04
C TRP A 809 -18.85 31.91 -17.16
N TYR A 810 -19.60 30.89 -17.59
CA TYR A 810 -21.06 30.93 -17.63
C TYR A 810 -21.64 31.14 -16.23
N ASN A 811 -21.18 30.35 -15.25
CA ASN A 811 -21.62 30.45 -13.87
C ASN A 811 -21.22 31.77 -13.20
N ILE A 812 -20.04 32.32 -13.52
CA ILE A 812 -19.64 33.68 -13.07
C ILE A 812 -20.56 34.74 -13.69
N GLY A 813 -20.95 34.57 -14.96
CA GLY A 813 -21.91 35.43 -15.66
C GLY A 813 -23.28 35.44 -14.99
N GLU A 814 -23.80 34.28 -14.61
CA GLU A 814 -25.05 34.14 -13.84
C GLU A 814 -24.95 34.86 -12.48
N VAL A 815 -23.86 34.64 -11.75
CA VAL A 815 -23.59 35.34 -10.48
C VAL A 815 -23.57 36.86 -10.67
N ALA A 816 -22.95 37.36 -11.75
CA ALA A 816 -22.95 38.78 -12.07
C ALA A 816 -24.36 39.32 -12.40
N LEU A 817 -25.21 38.53 -13.07
CA LEU A 817 -26.62 38.88 -13.30
C LEU A 817 -27.40 39.01 -11.99
N TYR A 818 -27.22 38.08 -11.05
CA TYR A 818 -27.86 38.15 -9.74
C TYR A 818 -27.39 39.35 -8.90
N LEU A 819 -26.12 39.75 -9.04
CA LEU A 819 -25.59 40.98 -8.43
C LEU A 819 -26.10 42.26 -9.13
N GLY A 820 -26.68 42.14 -10.32
CA GLY A 820 -27.21 43.24 -11.11
C GLY A 820 -26.20 43.88 -12.08
N ASP A 821 -24.95 43.41 -12.12
CA ASP A 821 -23.95 43.91 -13.06
C ASP A 821 -24.10 43.26 -14.44
N THR A 822 -25.03 43.83 -15.21
CA THR A 822 -25.30 43.41 -16.59
C THR A 822 -24.12 43.65 -17.55
N SER A 823 -23.15 44.49 -17.19
CA SER A 823 -21.99 44.78 -18.03
C SER A 823 -20.94 43.68 -17.91
N LEU A 824 -20.65 43.25 -16.67
CA LEU A 824 -19.78 42.13 -16.37
C LEU A 824 -20.38 40.83 -16.91
N ALA A 825 -21.66 40.57 -16.66
CA ALA A 825 -22.35 39.39 -17.19
C ALA A 825 -22.22 39.28 -18.72
N TYR A 826 -22.38 40.39 -19.43
CA TYR A 826 -22.21 40.42 -20.88
C TYR A 826 -20.79 40.04 -21.33
N GLN A 827 -19.76 40.51 -20.61
CA GLN A 827 -18.37 40.14 -20.91
C GLN A 827 -18.12 38.67 -20.62
N CYS A 828 -18.60 38.16 -19.48
CA CYS A 828 -18.48 36.75 -19.10
C CYS A 828 -19.10 35.84 -20.16
N PHE A 829 -20.35 36.07 -20.58
CA PHE A 829 -20.98 35.24 -21.61
C PHE A 829 -20.28 35.33 -22.97
N ARG A 830 -19.67 36.49 -23.31
CA ARG A 830 -18.81 36.56 -24.52
C ARG A 830 -17.56 35.71 -24.37
N LEU A 831 -16.94 35.65 -23.18
CA LEU A 831 -15.81 34.75 -22.92
C LEU A 831 -16.22 33.28 -22.99
N VAL A 832 -17.43 32.92 -22.56
CA VAL A 832 -17.99 31.58 -22.76
C VAL A 832 -17.94 31.21 -24.24
N LEU A 833 -18.44 32.07 -25.11
CA LEU A 833 -18.48 31.82 -26.56
C LEU A 833 -17.09 31.74 -27.22
N VAL A 834 -16.07 32.39 -26.63
CA VAL A 834 -14.68 32.28 -27.08
C VAL A 834 -14.11 30.89 -26.78
N HIS A 835 -14.46 30.32 -25.63
CA HIS A 835 -13.99 28.99 -25.22
C HIS A 835 -14.85 27.85 -25.79
N ASN A 836 -16.17 28.04 -25.80
CA ASN A 836 -17.15 27.10 -26.34
C ASN A 836 -18.15 27.84 -27.22
N SER A 837 -17.96 27.74 -28.54
CA SER A 837 -18.86 28.37 -29.52
C SER A 837 -20.23 27.70 -29.63
N GLU A 838 -20.39 26.49 -29.11
CA GLU A 838 -21.62 25.68 -29.18
C GLU A 838 -22.50 25.80 -27.93
N HIS A 839 -22.16 26.70 -27.00
CA HIS A 839 -22.85 26.83 -25.72
C HIS A 839 -24.20 27.56 -25.85
N ALA A 840 -25.31 26.80 -25.83
CA ALA A 840 -26.65 27.30 -26.12
C ALA A 840 -27.20 28.26 -25.05
N GLU A 841 -26.98 27.99 -23.76
CA GLU A 841 -27.52 28.83 -22.68
C GLU A 841 -26.92 30.25 -22.69
N ALA A 842 -25.63 30.38 -22.99
CA ALA A 842 -24.95 31.68 -23.07
C ALA A 842 -25.51 32.54 -24.20
N TYR A 843 -25.83 31.97 -25.37
CA TYR A 843 -26.51 32.72 -26.43
C TYR A 843 -27.89 33.19 -25.98
N ASN A 844 -28.65 32.36 -25.26
CA ASN A 844 -29.95 32.77 -24.73
C ASN A 844 -29.80 33.95 -23.74
N ASN A 845 -28.86 33.87 -22.80
CA ASN A 845 -28.66 34.93 -21.80
C ASN A 845 -28.10 36.23 -22.40
N LEU A 846 -27.24 36.13 -23.43
CA LEU A 846 -26.84 37.28 -24.24
C LEU A 846 -28.03 37.91 -25.01
N GLY A 847 -28.92 37.08 -25.56
CA GLY A 847 -30.15 37.55 -26.20
C GLY A 847 -31.05 38.33 -25.23
N VAL A 848 -31.23 37.81 -24.01
CA VAL A 848 -31.98 38.50 -22.95
C VAL A 848 -31.31 39.83 -22.56
N LEU A 849 -29.99 39.85 -22.43
CA LEU A 849 -29.23 41.08 -22.13
C LEU A 849 -29.34 42.13 -23.24
N GLU A 850 -29.26 41.73 -24.52
CA GLU A 850 -29.43 42.65 -25.65
C GLU A 850 -30.87 43.14 -25.79
N MET A 851 -31.86 42.29 -25.49
CA MET A 851 -33.26 42.70 -25.41
C MET A 851 -33.43 43.77 -24.32
N ARG A 852 -32.81 43.60 -23.14
CA ARG A 852 -32.80 44.62 -22.08
C ARG A 852 -32.10 45.92 -22.49
N ARG A 853 -31.09 45.85 -23.36
CA ARG A 853 -30.43 47.04 -23.96
C ARG A 853 -31.23 47.69 -25.11
N GLY A 854 -32.36 47.11 -25.51
CA GLY A 854 -33.23 47.61 -26.57
C GLY A 854 -32.83 47.20 -28.00
N LYS A 855 -31.83 46.31 -28.17
CA LYS A 855 -31.40 45.83 -29.49
C LYS A 855 -32.13 44.53 -29.85
N ALA A 856 -33.37 44.66 -30.29
CA ALA A 856 -34.24 43.52 -30.62
C ALA A 856 -33.69 42.63 -31.75
N ASP A 857 -33.09 43.21 -32.79
CA ASP A 857 -32.61 42.45 -33.95
C ASP A 857 -31.45 41.50 -33.61
N THR A 858 -30.50 41.97 -32.81
CA THR A 858 -29.39 41.13 -32.34
C THR A 858 -29.87 40.05 -31.37
N ALA A 859 -30.82 40.38 -30.49
CA ALA A 859 -31.43 39.41 -29.59
C ALA A 859 -32.13 38.28 -30.36
N ARG A 860 -32.85 38.61 -31.44
CA ARG A 860 -33.49 37.61 -32.32
C ARG A 860 -32.48 36.62 -32.89
N VAL A 861 -31.34 37.11 -33.40
CA VAL A 861 -30.29 36.23 -33.96
C VAL A 861 -29.75 35.30 -32.86
N PHE A 862 -29.47 35.83 -31.67
CA PHE A 862 -28.97 35.01 -30.56
C PHE A 862 -29.96 33.96 -30.08
N PHE A 863 -31.26 34.28 -30.02
CA PHE A 863 -32.27 33.26 -29.67
C PHE A 863 -32.40 32.19 -30.75
N GLN A 864 -32.31 32.56 -32.03
CA GLN A 864 -32.33 31.60 -33.14
C GLN A 864 -31.11 30.68 -33.13
N THR A 865 -29.90 31.21 -32.89
CA THR A 865 -28.69 30.39 -32.77
C THR A 865 -28.76 29.47 -31.55
N SER A 866 -29.20 29.99 -30.40
CA SER A 866 -29.42 29.18 -29.18
C SER A 866 -30.42 28.05 -29.44
N ALA A 867 -31.56 28.35 -30.06
CA ALA A 867 -32.58 27.36 -30.42
C ALA A 867 -32.09 26.30 -31.41
N SER A 868 -31.14 26.64 -32.29
CA SER A 868 -30.54 25.68 -33.24
C SER A 868 -29.51 24.76 -32.58
N LEU A 869 -28.77 25.27 -31.58
CA LEU A 869 -27.76 24.51 -30.84
C LEU A 869 -28.41 23.63 -29.76
N GLY A 870 -29.44 24.16 -29.08
CA GLY A 870 -30.14 23.50 -27.98
C GLY A 870 -31.62 23.27 -28.28
N GLU A 871 -31.94 22.29 -29.14
CA GLU A 871 -33.34 21.95 -29.47
C GLU A 871 -34.16 21.44 -28.26
N HIS A 872 -33.48 21.04 -27.18
CA HIS A 872 -34.09 20.52 -25.95
C HIS A 872 -34.36 21.61 -24.90
N LEU A 873 -33.86 22.83 -25.11
CA LEU A 873 -34.04 23.96 -24.21
C LEU A 873 -35.33 24.69 -24.58
N PHE A 874 -36.22 24.90 -23.60
CA PHE A 874 -37.49 25.60 -23.86
C PHE A 874 -37.33 27.12 -23.78
N GLU A 875 -36.34 27.61 -23.03
CA GLU A 875 -36.03 29.01 -22.75
C GLU A 875 -35.79 29.83 -24.02
N PRO A 876 -34.90 29.44 -24.96
CA PRO A 876 -34.67 30.22 -26.18
C PRO A 876 -35.90 30.26 -27.09
N HIS A 877 -36.68 29.18 -27.13
CA HIS A 877 -37.92 29.15 -27.88
C HIS A 877 -38.98 30.08 -27.29
N TYR A 878 -39.17 30.05 -25.96
CA TYR A 878 -40.10 30.97 -25.30
C TYR A 878 -39.65 32.44 -25.45
N ASN A 879 -38.38 32.74 -25.20
CA ASN A 879 -37.83 34.09 -25.31
C ASN A 879 -37.94 34.63 -26.75
N TYR A 880 -37.69 33.80 -27.76
CA TYR A 880 -37.91 34.18 -29.15
C TYR A 880 -39.39 34.43 -29.46
N ALA A 881 -40.30 33.58 -28.97
CA ALA A 881 -41.73 33.75 -29.17
C ALA A 881 -42.24 35.05 -28.52
N SER A 882 -41.81 35.37 -27.30
CA SER A 882 -42.15 36.62 -26.61
C SER A 882 -41.59 37.85 -27.34
N LEU A 883 -40.37 37.76 -27.87
CA LEU A 883 -39.79 38.85 -28.67
C LEU A 883 -40.56 39.05 -29.99
N ALA A 884 -40.90 37.97 -30.69
CA ALA A 884 -41.63 38.01 -31.96
C ALA A 884 -43.05 38.59 -31.78
N GLU A 885 -43.73 38.22 -30.69
CA GLU A 885 -45.03 38.80 -30.31
C GLU A 885 -44.91 40.33 -30.13
N LYS A 886 -43.90 40.80 -29.38
CA LYS A 886 -43.66 42.24 -29.18
C LYS A 886 -43.34 42.98 -30.47
N MET A 887 -42.74 42.31 -31.45
CA MET A 887 -42.44 42.87 -32.78
C MET A 887 -43.63 42.79 -33.75
N GLY A 888 -44.73 42.12 -33.38
CA GLY A 888 -45.92 41.93 -34.20
C GLY A 888 -45.86 40.75 -35.18
N ASP A 889 -44.81 39.94 -35.15
CA ASP A 889 -44.72 38.72 -35.98
C ASP A 889 -45.39 37.54 -35.27
N LEU A 890 -46.72 37.51 -35.35
CA LEU A 890 -47.56 36.53 -34.66
C LEU A 890 -47.35 35.10 -35.18
N GLN A 891 -47.06 34.94 -36.47
CA GLN A 891 -46.94 33.62 -37.09
C GLN A 891 -45.68 32.88 -36.62
N SER A 892 -44.51 33.55 -36.63
CA SER A 892 -43.29 32.95 -36.12
C SER A 892 -43.37 32.71 -34.61
N SER A 893 -43.97 33.65 -33.87
CA SER A 893 -44.22 33.52 -32.43
C SER A 893 -45.01 32.24 -32.11
N PHE A 894 -46.11 31.99 -32.82
CA PHE A 894 -46.94 30.79 -32.60
C PHE A 894 -46.21 29.48 -32.89
N VAL A 895 -45.46 29.41 -33.99
CA VAL A 895 -44.69 28.20 -34.36
C VAL A 895 -43.66 27.87 -33.29
N VAL A 896 -42.94 28.88 -32.79
CA VAL A 896 -41.89 28.68 -31.80
C VAL A 896 -42.48 28.41 -30.41
N ALA A 897 -43.55 29.11 -30.02
CA ALA A 897 -44.27 28.85 -28.77
C ALA A 897 -44.83 27.42 -28.73
N LYS A 898 -45.31 26.90 -29.86
CA LYS A 898 -45.75 25.50 -29.98
C LYS A 898 -44.59 24.52 -29.76
N LYS A 899 -43.39 24.81 -30.29
CA LYS A 899 -42.18 24.02 -30.01
C LYS A 899 -41.80 24.06 -28.53
N ALA A 900 -41.79 25.25 -27.91
CA ALA A 900 -41.53 25.39 -26.48
C ALA A 900 -42.52 24.56 -25.63
N SER A 901 -43.80 24.53 -26.00
CA SER A 901 -44.81 23.71 -25.33
C SER A 901 -44.66 22.20 -25.58
N GLN A 902 -44.02 21.77 -26.67
CA GLN A 902 -43.70 20.36 -26.91
C GLN A 902 -42.55 19.90 -26.01
N ILE A 903 -41.56 20.77 -25.80
CA ILE A 903 -40.40 20.51 -24.96
C ILE A 903 -40.79 20.52 -23.48
N TYR A 904 -41.45 21.59 -23.03
CA TYR A 904 -41.90 21.74 -21.65
C TYR A 904 -43.41 22.02 -21.58
N PRO A 905 -44.26 20.97 -21.56
CA PRO A 905 -45.72 21.12 -21.58
C PRO A 905 -46.34 21.75 -20.34
N ARG A 906 -45.59 21.93 -19.25
CA ARG A 906 -46.09 22.49 -17.98
C ARG A 906 -45.83 23.98 -17.80
N HIS A 907 -45.02 24.59 -18.65
CA HIS A 907 -44.72 26.00 -18.55
C HIS A 907 -46.00 26.86 -18.65
N ALA A 908 -46.24 27.70 -17.64
CA ALA A 908 -47.45 28.52 -17.58
C ALA A 908 -47.42 29.63 -18.64
N ASP A 909 -46.29 30.35 -18.74
CA ASP A 909 -46.22 31.53 -19.60
C ASP A 909 -46.28 31.17 -21.10
N THR A 910 -45.82 29.99 -21.51
CA THR A 910 -45.99 29.54 -22.91
C THR A 910 -47.43 29.17 -23.20
N LYS A 911 -48.17 28.60 -22.24
CA LYS A 911 -49.60 28.32 -22.40
C LYS A 911 -50.39 29.62 -22.51
N ASP A 912 -50.09 30.58 -21.65
CA ASP A 912 -50.74 31.89 -21.66
C ASP A 912 -50.45 32.62 -22.97
N LEU A 913 -49.19 32.62 -23.42
CA LEU A 913 -48.79 33.15 -24.72
C LEU A 913 -49.51 32.45 -25.88
N LEU A 914 -49.57 31.11 -25.88
CA LEU A 914 -50.29 30.36 -26.92
C LEU A 914 -51.79 30.69 -26.91
N GLN A 915 -52.42 30.82 -25.74
CA GLN A 915 -53.83 31.21 -25.63
C GLN A 915 -54.06 32.64 -26.14
N GLN A 916 -53.16 33.58 -25.85
CA GLN A 916 -53.22 34.95 -26.35
C GLN A 916 -53.10 34.98 -27.87
N LEU A 917 -52.10 34.28 -28.44
CA LEU A 917 -51.92 34.17 -29.89
C LEU A 917 -53.11 33.50 -30.57
N MET A 918 -53.68 32.44 -29.99
CA MET A 918 -54.89 31.79 -30.50
C MET A 918 -56.10 32.73 -30.51
N LYS A 919 -56.27 33.56 -29.47
CA LYS A 919 -57.32 34.59 -29.44
C LYS A 919 -57.10 35.65 -30.53
N LEU A 920 -55.86 36.10 -30.73
CA LEU A 920 -55.52 37.05 -31.77
C LEU A 920 -55.80 36.50 -33.18
N PHE A 921 -55.45 35.24 -33.46
CA PHE A 921 -55.76 34.58 -34.73
C PHE A 921 -57.25 34.31 -34.95
N ALA A 922 -58.04 34.18 -33.87
CA ALA A 922 -59.49 34.07 -33.98
C ALA A 922 -60.17 35.44 -34.20
N SER A 923 -59.48 36.55 -33.90
CA SER A 923 -59.99 37.93 -34.05
C SER A 923 -59.58 38.63 -35.35
N LEU A 924 -58.54 38.11 -36.02
CA LEU A 924 -58.09 38.50 -37.36
C LEU A 924 -58.88 37.73 -38.42
#